data_AF-A0A336MFA5-F1
#
_entry.id   AF-A0A336MFA5-F1
#
_cell.length_a   1.000
_cell.length_b   1.000
_cell.length_c   1.000
_cell.angle_alpha   90.00
_cell.angle_beta   90.00
_cell.angle_gamma   90.00
#
_symmetry.space_group_name_H-M   'P 1'
#
loop_
_entity.id
_entity.type
_entity.pdbx_description
1 polymer ?
#
loop_
_entity_poly.entity_id
_entity_poly.type
_entity_poly.pdbx_seq_one_letter_code
_entity_poly.pdbx_strand_id
1 'polypeptide(L)'
;MVVICFVNKHLLASSNCVDFVRHVGKQNTIHIMRVKEFTIKVLKISLYCCDYCIVEKMDAESEGVPPAHPLQETTVIDHVGNNFVNRKRKLMTQPSTVAVRRQQAVCVRRAHKTYGTKKNPNVVLDGLNMTVPKGTIYGLLGASGCGKTTLLSCIVGRRRLNSGEIWVLGGKPGSRGSGVPGPRIGYMPQEVALYGEFTIRETLFYFGWINDMTTDDVEEKIDDLLKMLQMPHAESFVKTLSGGQQRRMSLAAALLHEPELLILDEPTVGVDPVLRQNIWDYLVEITRFGHTTVIITTHYIDETRQAHLIGLMRGGRFLAEESPNDLLRQYHAESLEEVFLKLSVLQNMGKRRRSSIATEVIEQFRAAVNPALEMAPEEDHSEISGEFGEVTIKTPHMDPLPNSGTATAPPLPPEEEPPMKFADYFKVCKWGHMYALLWKNFLWMTRNFGVMAFILGLPVIQIILFCVAIGHDPTLLKIAVANHELDSQQAIAQMCPTTKGCNQTYLSCRYIEYLILNKSMIITHYDTDEKAYEEVRRGRAWAALVFASNYSDSLVQRTEDGQSAEEWTIEASDVAVRMDMSNQQIGTLLWRDLQYAFFSFIQDLLTDCEINPTVGRVPLRWNQPVYGDREPNFTDFAAPGVILTIIFFLSVALTSGAMIIEKNEGIMERCLVSGVTGIEILLSHVVTQYMVMVFQTVLVLLFSFAIFGLTNHGDMTYVVLLTMLTGFCGMCFGFVISCVVDNERNATYLAMGSFLPIVMLCGIIWPVEGMHWLPRFGSTFLPLTLSTEALRSVLQRGWHIENPKVYWGFLSTSIWIAIFLVISILLLKFKKG
;
A
#
# COMPACT_ATOMS: atom_id res chain seq x y z
N MET A 1 1.34 19.57 -19.17
CA MET A 1 0.96 20.64 -20.12
C MET A 1 2.08 21.04 -21.08
N VAL A 2 3.36 21.11 -20.64
CA VAL A 2 4.51 21.44 -21.52
C VAL A 2 4.88 20.32 -22.53
N VAL A 3 4.56 19.06 -22.22
CA VAL A 3 4.86 17.91 -23.11
C VAL A 3 3.90 17.82 -24.31
N ILE A 4 2.70 18.40 -24.22
CA ILE A 4 1.70 18.36 -25.31
C ILE A 4 2.02 19.37 -26.43
N CYS A 5 2.76 20.45 -26.12
CA CYS A 5 3.14 21.45 -27.13
C CYS A 5 4.29 20.99 -28.04
N PHE A 6 5.15 20.07 -27.60
CA PHE A 6 6.33 19.64 -28.37
C PHE A 6 5.96 18.68 -29.51
N VAL A 7 4.89 17.89 -29.33
CA VAL A 7 4.39 16.94 -30.34
C VAL A 7 3.75 17.65 -31.53
N ASN A 8 3.17 18.84 -31.33
CA ASN A 8 2.36 19.51 -32.35
C ASN A 8 3.17 20.26 -33.42
N LYS A 9 4.48 20.44 -33.24
CA LYS A 9 5.32 21.28 -34.13
C LYS A 9 6.14 20.49 -35.17
N HIS A 10 6.30 19.17 -34.99
CA HIS A 10 7.10 18.33 -35.89
C HIS A 10 6.28 17.46 -36.88
N LEU A 11 4.96 17.43 -36.73
CA LEU A 11 4.05 16.60 -37.56
C LEU A 11 3.57 17.27 -38.87
N LEU A 12 4.01 18.49 -39.18
CA LEU A 12 3.53 19.29 -40.32
C LEU A 12 4.34 19.14 -41.63
N ALA A 13 5.21 18.14 -41.73
CA ALA A 13 6.07 17.95 -42.91
C ALA A 13 5.93 16.57 -43.57
N SER A 14 4.71 16.18 -43.98
CA SER A 14 4.54 15.23 -45.08
C SER A 14 3.14 15.38 -45.71
N SER A 15 3.08 15.55 -47.04
CA SER A 15 1.84 15.83 -47.77
C SER A 15 0.88 14.63 -47.87
N ASN A 16 1.32 13.42 -47.49
CA ASN A 16 0.53 12.20 -47.66
C ASN A 16 -0.33 11.83 -46.43
N CYS A 17 -0.21 12.57 -45.32
CA CYS A 17 -0.99 12.31 -44.11
C CYS A 17 -2.34 13.05 -44.07
N VAL A 18 -2.48 14.15 -44.84
CA VAL A 18 -3.69 15.01 -44.83
C VAL A 18 -4.91 14.31 -45.45
N ASP A 19 -4.72 13.46 -46.46
CA ASP A 19 -5.82 12.74 -47.10
C ASP A 19 -6.24 11.48 -46.33
N PHE A 20 -5.32 10.82 -45.63
CA PHE A 20 -5.64 9.70 -44.73
C PHE A 20 -6.43 10.17 -43.49
N VAL A 21 -6.06 11.32 -42.91
CA VAL A 21 -6.78 11.91 -41.77
C VAL A 21 -8.17 12.43 -42.16
N ARG A 22 -8.37 12.88 -43.41
CA ARG A 22 -9.71 13.29 -43.90
C ARG A 22 -10.65 12.11 -44.14
N HIS A 23 -10.15 10.95 -44.59
CA HIS A 23 -10.99 9.77 -44.79
C HIS A 23 -11.32 9.06 -43.46
N VAL A 24 -10.37 9.01 -42.51
CA VAL A 24 -10.59 8.43 -41.17
C VAL A 24 -11.41 9.36 -40.26
N GLY A 25 -11.30 10.69 -40.43
CA GLY A 25 -12.02 11.69 -39.64
C GLY A 25 -13.53 11.79 -39.87
N LYS A 26 -14.07 11.24 -40.95
CA LYS A 26 -15.53 11.24 -41.21
C LYS A 26 -16.26 9.98 -40.74
N GLN A 27 -15.57 8.85 -40.54
CA GLN A 27 -16.17 7.62 -40.00
C GLN A 27 -16.03 7.47 -38.48
N ASN A 28 -15.04 8.11 -37.84
CA ASN A 28 -14.76 7.92 -36.40
C ASN A 28 -15.44 8.90 -35.44
N THR A 29 -16.07 9.97 -35.91
CA THR A 29 -16.78 10.92 -35.02
C THR A 29 -18.06 10.31 -34.42
N ILE A 30 -18.66 9.33 -35.11
CA ILE A 30 -19.83 8.58 -34.62
C ILE A 30 -19.41 7.47 -33.62
N HIS A 31 -18.17 6.95 -33.72
CA HIS A 31 -17.65 5.92 -32.81
C HIS A 31 -17.06 6.50 -31.51
N ILE A 32 -16.44 7.69 -31.54
CA ILE A 32 -15.86 8.32 -30.34
C ILE A 32 -16.95 8.84 -29.38
N MET A 33 -18.10 9.28 -29.88
CA MET A 33 -19.27 9.56 -29.02
C MET A 33 -19.84 8.28 -28.38
N ARG A 34 -19.85 7.16 -29.11
CA ARG A 34 -20.24 5.85 -28.55
C ARG A 34 -19.28 5.36 -27.47
N VAL A 35 -17.97 5.64 -27.54
CA VAL A 35 -17.01 5.24 -26.49
C VAL A 35 -17.22 6.05 -25.21
N LYS A 36 -17.50 7.36 -25.28
CA LYS A 36 -17.86 8.15 -24.07
C LYS A 36 -19.18 7.66 -23.44
N GLU A 37 -20.18 7.32 -24.24
CA GLU A 37 -21.42 6.72 -23.75
C GLU A 37 -21.22 5.30 -23.21
N PHE A 38 -20.31 4.51 -23.80
CA PHE A 38 -20.00 3.15 -23.36
C PHE A 38 -19.20 3.16 -22.06
N THR A 39 -18.22 4.05 -21.88
CA THR A 39 -17.48 4.19 -20.62
C THR A 39 -18.39 4.67 -19.48
N ILE A 40 -19.36 5.55 -19.76
CA ILE A 40 -20.35 6.01 -18.76
C ILE A 40 -21.41 4.92 -18.49
N LYS A 41 -21.84 4.16 -19.50
CA LYS A 41 -22.79 3.03 -19.33
C LYS A 41 -22.13 1.84 -18.62
N VAL A 42 -20.84 1.57 -18.84
CA VAL A 42 -20.08 0.50 -18.16
C VAL A 42 -19.76 0.88 -16.71
N LEU A 43 -19.45 2.15 -16.42
CA LEU A 43 -19.38 2.63 -15.02
C LEU A 43 -20.74 2.54 -14.31
N LYS A 44 -21.87 2.79 -15.01
CA LYS A 44 -23.20 2.55 -14.45
C LYS A 44 -23.51 1.06 -14.23
N ILE A 45 -23.05 0.16 -15.11
CA ILE A 45 -23.22 -1.29 -14.92
C ILE A 45 -22.44 -1.80 -13.70
N SER A 46 -21.29 -1.19 -13.37
CA SER A 46 -20.57 -1.48 -12.13
C SER A 46 -21.29 -0.99 -10.86
N LEU A 47 -22.15 0.02 -10.96
CA LEU A 47 -23.06 0.43 -9.87
C LEU A 47 -24.28 -0.49 -9.76
N TYR A 48 -24.83 -0.98 -10.88
CA TYR A 48 -26.02 -1.85 -10.90
C TYR A 48 -25.75 -3.29 -10.42
N CYS A 49 -24.49 -3.75 -10.39
CA CYS A 49 -24.15 -5.09 -9.93
C CYS A 49 -24.14 -5.24 -8.40
N CYS A 50 -24.21 -4.15 -7.63
CA CYS A 50 -24.38 -4.19 -6.17
C CYS A 50 -25.85 -4.21 -5.73
N ASP A 51 -26.78 -3.70 -6.56
CA ASP A 51 -28.20 -3.55 -6.18
C ASP A 51 -29.05 -4.81 -6.46
N TYR A 52 -28.51 -5.85 -7.08
CA TYR A 52 -29.26 -7.07 -7.46
C TYR A 52 -28.98 -8.32 -6.63
N CYS A 53 -28.26 -8.21 -5.50
CA CYS A 53 -28.12 -9.30 -4.51
C CYS A 53 -29.13 -9.20 -3.36
N ILE A 54 -30.24 -8.46 -3.56
CA ILE A 54 -31.30 -8.28 -2.57
C ILE A 54 -32.61 -8.75 -3.21
N VAL A 55 -33.36 -9.56 -2.45
CA VAL A 55 -34.69 -10.16 -2.70
C VAL A 55 -34.65 -11.67 -3.00
N GLU A 56 -34.56 -12.45 -1.92
CA GLU A 56 -35.49 -13.58 -1.70
C GLU A 56 -35.69 -13.76 -0.19
N LYS A 57 -36.85 -13.30 0.29
CA LYS A 57 -37.39 -13.56 1.63
C LYS A 57 -38.01 -14.96 1.60
N MET A 58 -37.63 -15.84 2.52
CA MET A 58 -38.44 -17.01 2.90
C MET A 58 -39.18 -16.68 4.19
N ASP A 59 -40.49 -16.57 4.07
CA ASP A 59 -41.44 -16.51 5.18
C ASP A 59 -41.58 -17.90 5.82
N ALA A 60 -41.63 -17.95 7.15
CA ALA A 60 -42.16 -19.08 7.89
C ALA A 60 -42.98 -18.54 9.06
N GLU A 61 -44.30 -18.54 8.88
CA GLU A 61 -45.29 -18.38 9.94
C GLU A 61 -45.36 -19.66 10.79
N SER A 62 -45.49 -19.51 12.11
CA SER A 62 -46.28 -20.43 12.92
C SER A 62 -46.77 -19.73 14.20
N GLU A 63 -48.05 -19.36 14.15
CA GLU A 63 -49.09 -19.38 15.19
C GLU A 63 -48.72 -19.15 16.67
N GLY A 64 -49.37 -18.13 17.26
CA GLY A 64 -49.32 -17.82 18.69
C GLY A 64 -50.49 -18.39 19.50
N VAL A 65 -50.36 -18.34 20.84
CA VAL A 65 -51.42 -18.45 21.86
C VAL A 65 -50.95 -17.69 23.14
N PRO A 66 -51.84 -17.07 23.97
CA PRO A 66 -51.62 -15.78 24.65
C PRO A 66 -51.29 -15.89 26.17
N PRO A 67 -51.21 -14.78 26.97
CA PRO A 67 -50.46 -14.75 28.23
C PRO A 67 -51.31 -15.11 29.47
N ALA A 68 -50.64 -15.62 30.51
CA ALA A 68 -51.24 -15.87 31.82
C ALA A 68 -50.72 -14.88 32.89
N HIS A 69 -51.68 -14.29 33.61
CA HIS A 69 -51.52 -13.38 34.76
C HIS A 69 -51.09 -14.12 36.05
N PRO A 70 -50.64 -13.38 37.10
CA PRO A 70 -49.89 -13.92 38.23
C PRO A 70 -50.79 -14.53 39.32
N LEU A 71 -50.29 -15.55 40.03
CA LEU A 71 -50.95 -16.14 41.20
C LEU A 71 -50.20 -15.82 42.49
N GLN A 72 -51.00 -15.36 43.46
CA GLN A 72 -50.71 -15.07 44.85
C GLN A 72 -50.18 -16.29 45.61
N GLU A 73 -49.11 -16.10 46.38
CA GLU A 73 -48.74 -17.02 47.46
C GLU A 73 -49.69 -16.84 48.65
N THR A 74 -50.35 -17.94 49.01
CA THR A 74 -51.19 -18.07 50.19
C THR A 74 -50.38 -18.63 51.36
N THR A 75 -50.61 -18.05 52.52
CA THR A 75 -50.11 -18.40 53.85
C THR A 75 -50.43 -19.84 54.26
N VAL A 76 -49.44 -20.55 54.82
CA VAL A 76 -49.68 -21.70 55.70
C VAL A 76 -48.94 -21.48 57.02
N ILE A 77 -49.72 -21.51 58.10
CA ILE A 77 -49.30 -21.47 59.50
C ILE A 77 -49.10 -22.92 59.94
N ASP A 78 -47.99 -23.22 60.62
CA ASP A 78 -47.93 -24.32 61.58
C ASP A 78 -47.12 -23.91 62.81
N HIS A 79 -47.76 -24.07 63.97
CA HIS A 79 -47.20 -23.93 65.31
C HIS A 79 -46.51 -25.23 65.71
N VAL A 80 -45.35 -25.17 66.40
CA VAL A 80 -45.04 -25.89 67.67
C VAL A 80 -43.64 -25.47 68.18
N GLY A 81 -43.60 -24.88 69.38
CA GLY A 81 -42.79 -25.34 70.52
C GLY A 81 -41.26 -25.14 70.60
N ASN A 82 -40.88 -24.20 71.49
CA ASN A 82 -39.76 -24.23 72.45
C ASN A 82 -38.34 -23.77 72.09
N ASN A 83 -38.03 -22.57 72.62
CA ASN A 83 -36.89 -22.21 73.49
C ASN A 83 -35.49 -22.70 73.11
N PHE A 84 -34.70 -21.80 72.50
CA PHE A 84 -33.34 -21.52 72.96
C PHE A 84 -32.99 -20.05 72.71
N VAL A 85 -32.87 -19.30 73.80
CA VAL A 85 -32.27 -17.96 73.81
C VAL A 85 -30.80 -18.09 73.43
N ASN A 86 -30.39 -17.53 72.29
CA ASN A 86 -29.00 -17.18 72.06
C ASN A 86 -28.89 -15.92 71.19
N ARG A 87 -28.31 -14.87 71.77
CA ARG A 87 -27.90 -13.62 71.12
C ARG A 87 -27.07 -13.93 69.87
N LYS A 88 -27.66 -13.88 68.68
CA LYS A 88 -26.89 -13.71 67.43
C LYS A 88 -26.90 -12.22 67.08
N ARG A 89 -25.72 -11.60 67.17
CA ARG A 89 -25.44 -10.31 66.52
C ARG A 89 -25.97 -10.39 65.09
N LYS A 90 -26.78 -9.42 64.68
CA LYS A 90 -27.16 -9.21 63.27
C LYS A 90 -25.84 -9.02 62.51
N LEU A 91 -25.38 -10.07 61.82
CA LEU A 91 -24.29 -9.96 60.86
C LEU A 91 -24.81 -9.02 59.79
N MET A 92 -24.31 -7.77 59.78
CA MET A 92 -24.46 -6.93 58.61
C MET A 92 -23.76 -7.66 57.47
N THR A 93 -24.53 -8.00 56.44
CA THR A 93 -23.99 -8.47 55.17
C THR A 93 -23.03 -7.40 54.66
N GLN A 94 -21.73 -7.69 54.71
CA GLN A 94 -20.76 -6.90 53.95
C GLN A 94 -21.20 -6.96 52.47
N PRO A 95 -21.27 -5.82 51.76
CA PRO A 95 -21.52 -5.85 50.33
C PRO A 95 -20.46 -6.74 49.69
N SER A 96 -20.90 -7.70 48.87
CA SER A 96 -19.99 -8.62 48.19
C SER A 96 -18.94 -7.81 47.42
N THR A 97 -17.69 -8.25 47.45
CA THR A 97 -16.59 -7.59 46.73
C THR A 97 -16.85 -7.50 45.22
N VAL A 98 -17.77 -8.32 44.69
CA VAL A 98 -18.26 -8.30 43.31
C VAL A 98 -19.16 -7.09 43.03
N ALA A 99 -20.03 -6.68 43.97
CA ALA A 99 -20.96 -5.56 43.80
C ALA A 99 -20.25 -4.20 43.76
N VAL A 100 -19.27 -3.98 44.65
CA VAL A 100 -18.42 -2.76 44.66
C VAL A 100 -17.54 -2.68 43.41
N ARG A 101 -17.16 -3.82 42.83
CA ARG A 101 -16.30 -3.89 41.63
C ARG A 101 -17.08 -3.70 40.31
N ARG A 102 -18.37 -4.03 40.26
CA ARG A 102 -19.26 -3.71 39.12
C ARG A 102 -19.49 -2.21 38.95
N GLN A 103 -19.17 -1.40 39.97
CA GLN A 103 -19.26 0.06 39.95
C GLN A 103 -18.03 0.76 39.35
N GLN A 104 -16.96 0.04 39.03
CA GLN A 104 -15.76 0.61 38.41
C GLN A 104 -15.79 0.40 36.89
N ALA A 105 -15.50 1.44 36.12
CA ALA A 105 -15.38 1.39 34.67
C ALA A 105 -14.00 0.90 34.24
N VAL A 106 -12.94 1.41 34.88
CA VAL A 106 -11.55 1.00 34.62
C VAL A 106 -10.82 0.77 35.94
N CYS A 107 -10.08 -0.33 36.03
CA CYS A 107 -9.23 -0.64 37.16
C CYS A 107 -7.86 -1.13 36.64
N VAL A 108 -6.80 -0.43 37.04
CA VAL A 108 -5.42 -0.76 36.71
C VAL A 108 -4.69 -1.09 38.01
N ARG A 109 -3.98 -2.22 38.03
CA ARG A 109 -3.25 -2.70 39.21
C ARG A 109 -1.82 -3.06 38.86
N ARG A 110 -0.87 -2.42 39.54
CA ARG A 110 0.59 -2.66 39.42
C ARG A 110 1.06 -2.63 37.96
N ALA A 111 0.52 -1.71 37.15
CA ALA A 111 0.84 -1.65 35.74
C ALA A 111 2.30 -1.28 35.52
N HIS A 112 2.99 -2.12 34.76
CA HIS A 112 4.37 -1.93 34.39
C HIS A 112 4.55 -2.14 32.89
N LYS A 113 5.18 -1.16 32.23
CA LYS A 113 5.42 -1.17 30.79
C LYS A 113 6.80 -0.61 30.50
N THR A 114 7.58 -1.35 29.71
CA THR A 114 8.92 -0.98 29.28
C THR A 114 9.01 -1.01 27.75
N TYR A 115 9.71 -0.04 27.17
CA TYR A 115 10.09 -0.04 25.75
C TYR A 115 11.60 -0.08 25.60
N GLY A 116 12.08 -0.38 24.40
CA GLY A 116 13.51 -0.48 24.11
C GLY A 116 14.03 -1.91 24.15
N THR A 117 15.33 -2.06 23.89
CA THR A 117 15.97 -3.37 23.89
C THR A 117 16.17 -3.87 25.32
N LYS A 118 16.34 -5.18 25.51
CA LYS A 118 16.68 -5.76 26.81
C LYS A 118 17.93 -5.15 27.46
N LYS A 119 18.83 -4.57 26.65
CA LYS A 119 20.06 -3.92 27.12
C LYS A 119 19.78 -2.54 27.73
N ASN A 120 18.91 -1.74 27.12
CA ASN A 120 18.51 -0.40 27.59
C ASN A 120 16.98 -0.30 27.71
N PRO A 121 16.37 -0.85 28.77
CA PRO A 121 14.94 -0.76 28.98
C PRO A 121 14.55 0.64 29.47
N ASN A 122 13.67 1.31 28.73
CA ASN A 122 13.04 2.54 29.15
C ASN A 122 11.69 2.22 29.81
N VAL A 123 11.62 2.38 31.13
CA VAL A 123 10.40 2.14 31.92
C VAL A 123 9.46 3.32 31.75
N VAL A 124 8.30 3.09 31.12
CA VAL A 124 7.29 4.11 30.84
C VAL A 124 6.16 4.10 31.88
N LEU A 125 5.77 2.92 32.36
CA LEU A 125 4.83 2.77 33.47
C LEU A 125 5.49 1.93 34.56
N ASP A 126 5.41 2.38 35.80
CA ASP A 126 6.13 1.78 36.93
C ASP A 126 5.21 1.56 38.15
N GLY A 127 4.63 0.36 38.23
CA GLY A 127 3.81 -0.05 39.37
C GLY A 127 2.51 0.75 39.54
N LEU A 128 1.97 1.30 38.45
CA LEU A 128 0.86 2.25 38.49
C LEU A 128 -0.48 1.57 38.85
N ASN A 129 -1.22 2.19 39.77
CA ASN A 129 -2.58 1.80 40.14
C ASN A 129 -3.54 2.93 39.75
N MET A 130 -4.69 2.59 39.17
CA MET A 130 -5.71 3.56 38.76
C MET A 130 -7.10 2.96 38.99
N THR A 131 -8.04 3.77 39.47
CA THR A 131 -9.45 3.35 39.61
C THR A 131 -10.39 4.44 39.12
N VAL A 132 -11.18 4.11 38.10
CA VAL A 132 -12.17 5.02 37.53
C VAL A 132 -13.58 4.48 37.82
N PRO A 133 -14.37 5.15 38.68
CA PRO A 133 -15.76 4.78 38.91
C PRO A 133 -16.65 5.00 37.68
N LYS A 134 -17.74 4.23 37.59
CA LYS A 134 -18.76 4.40 36.56
C LYS A 134 -19.49 5.74 36.72
N GLY A 135 -19.85 6.38 35.60
CA GLY A 135 -20.57 7.65 35.60
C GLY A 135 -19.76 8.84 36.14
N THR A 136 -18.43 8.78 36.05
CA THR A 136 -17.55 9.88 36.49
C THR A 136 -16.67 10.38 35.37
N ILE A 137 -16.20 11.62 35.51
CA ILE A 137 -15.16 12.20 34.66
C ILE A 137 -13.82 12.09 35.41
N TYR A 138 -12.87 11.40 34.81
CA TYR A 138 -11.51 11.22 35.31
C TYR A 138 -10.51 12.02 34.47
N GLY A 139 -9.86 13.02 35.07
CA GLY A 139 -8.81 13.80 34.45
C GLY A 139 -7.44 13.16 34.63
N LEU A 140 -6.84 12.65 33.57
CA LEU A 140 -5.46 12.12 33.58
C LEU A 140 -4.48 13.21 33.15
N LEU A 141 -3.77 13.76 34.13
CA LEU A 141 -2.87 14.89 33.96
C LEU A 141 -1.41 14.47 34.09
N GLY A 142 -0.50 15.16 33.41
CA GLY A 142 0.92 14.93 33.58
C GLY A 142 1.78 15.52 32.47
N ALA A 143 3.09 15.59 32.71
CA ALA A 143 4.05 16.10 31.75
C ALA A 143 4.06 15.30 30.43
N SER A 144 4.54 15.91 29.34
CA SER A 144 4.77 15.21 28.08
C SER A 144 5.74 14.05 28.28
N GLY A 145 5.44 12.90 27.67
CA GLY A 145 6.27 11.69 27.80
C GLY A 145 6.16 10.96 29.15
N CYS A 146 5.27 11.34 30.07
CA CYS A 146 5.15 10.62 31.35
C CYS A 146 4.49 9.24 31.23
N GLY A 147 3.85 8.92 30.10
CA GLY A 147 3.22 7.62 29.82
C GLY A 147 1.70 7.63 29.64
N LYS A 148 1.02 8.79 29.61
CA LYS A 148 -0.46 8.91 29.49
C LYS A 148 -1.02 8.14 28.29
N THR A 149 -0.58 8.47 27.09
CA THR A 149 -1.02 7.81 25.85
C THR A 149 -0.71 6.30 25.87
N THR A 150 0.42 5.90 26.45
CA THR A 150 0.74 4.46 26.64
C THR A 150 -0.27 3.77 27.55
N LEU A 151 -0.67 4.41 28.66
CA LEU A 151 -1.68 3.88 29.56
C LEU A 151 -3.04 3.78 28.86
N LEU A 152 -3.46 4.82 28.14
CA LEU A 152 -4.69 4.81 27.35
C LEU A 152 -4.69 3.67 26.31
N SER A 153 -3.61 3.52 25.53
CA SER A 153 -3.47 2.40 24.56
C SER A 153 -3.55 1.02 25.21
N CYS A 154 -3.16 0.88 26.49
CA CYS A 154 -3.33 -0.38 27.22
C CYS A 154 -4.77 -0.60 27.69
N ILE A 155 -5.47 0.47 28.10
CA ILE A 155 -6.89 0.44 28.49
C ILE A 155 -7.77 0.05 27.30
N VAL A 156 -7.54 0.64 26.13
CA VAL A 156 -8.30 0.31 24.90
C VAL A 156 -7.88 -1.03 24.28
N GLY A 157 -6.99 -1.80 24.91
CA GLY A 157 -6.56 -3.13 24.45
C GLY A 157 -5.64 -3.14 23.22
N ARG A 158 -5.10 -1.98 22.82
CA ARG A 158 -4.17 -1.84 21.68
C ARG A 158 -2.76 -2.28 22.02
N ARG A 159 -2.34 -2.11 23.28
CA ARG A 159 -1.04 -2.57 23.81
C ARG A 159 -1.25 -3.45 25.04
N ARG A 160 -0.34 -4.40 25.26
CA ARG A 160 -0.31 -5.22 26.48
C ARG A 160 0.73 -4.69 27.46
N LEU A 161 0.45 -4.78 28.75
CA LEU A 161 1.43 -4.52 29.81
C LEU A 161 2.50 -5.60 29.84
N ASN A 162 3.69 -5.28 30.37
CA ASN A 162 4.73 -6.27 30.65
C ASN A 162 4.43 -7.02 31.96
N SER A 163 3.91 -6.33 32.96
CA SER A 163 3.36 -6.93 34.19
C SER A 163 2.25 -6.05 34.78
N GLY A 164 1.46 -6.61 35.70
CA GLY A 164 0.25 -5.97 36.22
C GLY A 164 -1.00 -6.37 35.45
N GLU A 165 -2.13 -5.82 35.86
CA GLU A 165 -3.45 -6.19 35.35
C GLU A 165 -4.31 -4.96 35.05
N ILE A 166 -5.09 -5.04 33.98
CA ILE A 166 -6.07 -4.02 33.59
C ILE A 166 -7.43 -4.70 33.44
N TRP A 167 -8.46 -4.09 34.02
CA TRP A 167 -9.86 -4.43 33.86
C TRP A 167 -10.62 -3.22 33.34
N VAL A 168 -11.41 -3.43 32.29
CA VAL A 168 -12.23 -2.42 31.63
C VAL A 168 -13.63 -2.98 31.43
N LEU A 169 -14.64 -2.24 31.88
CA LEU A 169 -16.06 -2.56 31.72
C LEU A 169 -16.45 -4.00 32.12
N GLY A 170 -15.79 -4.55 33.14
CA GLY A 170 -16.08 -5.88 33.67
C GLY A 170 -15.30 -7.05 33.05
N GLY A 171 -14.22 -6.80 32.31
CA GLY A 171 -13.28 -7.85 31.87
C GLY A 171 -11.90 -7.30 31.53
N LYS A 172 -10.95 -8.16 31.14
CA LYS A 172 -9.65 -7.70 30.63
C LYS A 172 -9.77 -7.15 29.20
N PRO A 173 -9.05 -6.06 28.84
CA PRO A 173 -9.00 -5.61 27.45
C PRO A 173 -8.57 -6.74 26.51
N GLY A 174 -9.34 -6.95 25.44
CA GLY A 174 -9.19 -8.05 24.49
C GLY A 174 -9.94 -9.33 24.85
N SER A 175 -10.56 -9.43 26.03
CA SER A 175 -11.47 -10.54 26.38
C SER A 175 -12.92 -10.20 25.99
N ARG A 176 -13.71 -11.23 25.68
CA ARG A 176 -15.13 -11.05 25.32
C ARG A 176 -15.95 -10.38 26.43
N GLY A 177 -15.61 -10.66 27.70
CA GLY A 177 -16.30 -10.08 28.86
C GLY A 177 -16.10 -8.56 28.99
N SER A 178 -15.01 -8.00 28.45
CA SER A 178 -14.79 -6.55 28.42
C SER A 178 -15.56 -5.86 27.29
N GLY A 179 -15.72 -6.52 26.14
CA GLY A 179 -16.27 -5.90 24.93
C GLY A 179 -15.39 -4.75 24.38
N VAL A 180 -14.12 -4.71 24.79
CA VAL A 180 -13.10 -3.75 24.36
C VAL A 180 -11.93 -4.55 23.76
N PRO A 181 -11.48 -4.28 22.53
CA PRO A 181 -12.05 -3.33 21.56
C PRO A 181 -13.48 -3.67 21.13
N GLY A 182 -14.28 -2.65 20.79
CA GLY A 182 -15.70 -2.81 20.42
C GLY A 182 -16.52 -1.52 20.55
N PRO A 183 -17.83 -1.56 20.26
CA PRO A 183 -18.69 -0.38 20.29
C PRO A 183 -18.94 0.16 21.72
N ARG A 184 -18.61 -0.57 22.78
CA ARG A 184 -18.80 -0.10 24.17
C ARG A 184 -17.88 1.07 24.55
N ILE A 185 -16.84 1.33 23.75
CA ILE A 185 -15.85 2.37 23.99
C ILE A 185 -15.87 3.41 22.87
N GLY A 186 -15.83 4.69 23.22
CA GLY A 186 -15.53 5.77 22.29
C GLY A 186 -14.10 6.22 22.52
N TYR A 187 -13.30 6.27 21.46
CA TYR A 187 -11.90 6.66 21.56
C TYR A 187 -11.58 7.79 20.58
N MET A 188 -11.08 8.88 21.14
CA MET A 188 -10.51 9.99 20.39
C MET A 188 -8.99 10.01 20.59
N PRO A 189 -8.20 9.66 19.57
CA PRO A 189 -6.74 9.68 19.66
C PRO A 189 -6.18 11.11 19.71
N GLN A 190 -4.88 11.24 20.02
CA GLN A 190 -4.19 12.53 19.99
C GLN A 190 -4.07 13.09 18.57
N GLU A 191 -3.88 12.24 17.57
CA GLU A 191 -4.00 12.63 16.16
C GLU A 191 -5.48 12.77 15.78
N VAL A 192 -5.79 13.62 14.80
CA VAL A 192 -7.19 13.84 14.38
C VAL A 192 -7.86 12.55 13.90
N ALA A 193 -7.13 11.68 13.18
CA ALA A 193 -7.57 10.38 12.68
C ALA A 193 -8.91 10.44 11.92
N LEU A 194 -8.97 11.28 10.87
CA LEU A 194 -10.12 11.46 9.99
C LEU A 194 -9.67 11.44 8.52
N TYR A 195 -10.54 10.97 7.62
CA TYR A 195 -10.30 11.00 6.17
C TYR A 195 -10.63 12.38 5.59
N GLY A 196 -9.64 13.04 4.98
CA GLY A 196 -9.79 14.42 4.49
C GLY A 196 -10.76 14.58 3.32
N GLU A 197 -10.92 13.54 2.51
CA GLU A 197 -11.76 13.54 1.29
C GLU A 197 -13.24 13.34 1.57
N PHE A 198 -13.61 13.00 2.81
CA PHE A 198 -14.99 12.74 3.19
C PHE A 198 -15.67 14.04 3.62
N THR A 199 -16.99 14.10 3.46
CA THR A 199 -17.80 15.13 4.13
C THR A 199 -17.96 14.81 5.61
N ILE A 200 -18.37 15.80 6.40
CA ILE A 200 -18.72 15.61 7.82
C ILE A 200 -19.78 14.50 7.95
N ARG A 201 -20.81 14.53 7.11
CA ARG A 201 -21.88 13.54 7.09
C ARG A 201 -21.36 12.13 6.77
N GLU A 202 -20.60 11.99 5.69
CA GLU A 202 -19.99 10.72 5.27
C GLU A 202 -19.08 10.13 6.36
N THR A 203 -18.36 11.00 7.08
CA THR A 203 -17.48 10.61 8.19
C THR A 203 -18.28 10.04 9.37
N LEU A 204 -19.40 10.68 9.74
CA LEU A 204 -20.27 10.19 10.82
C LEU A 204 -20.96 8.88 10.43
N PHE A 205 -21.40 8.72 9.18
CA PHE A 205 -21.90 7.43 8.68
C PHE A 205 -20.87 6.31 8.78
N TYR A 206 -19.63 6.57 8.34
CA TYR A 206 -18.57 5.58 8.41
C TYR A 206 -18.29 5.11 9.84
N PHE A 207 -18.11 6.03 10.78
CA PHE A 207 -17.87 5.67 12.18
C PHE A 207 -19.11 5.08 12.87
N GLY A 208 -20.31 5.51 12.48
CA GLY A 208 -21.57 4.91 12.95
C GLY A 208 -21.68 3.45 12.55
N TRP A 209 -21.48 3.13 11.26
CA TRP A 209 -21.53 1.74 10.77
C TRP A 209 -20.46 0.84 11.38
N ILE A 210 -19.26 1.38 11.65
CA ILE A 210 -18.20 0.64 12.35
C ILE A 210 -18.60 0.32 13.79
N ASN A 211 -19.36 1.19 14.45
CA ASN A 211 -19.84 1.00 15.80
C ASN A 211 -21.24 0.32 15.84
N ASP A 212 -21.60 -0.42 14.79
CA ASP A 212 -22.85 -1.20 14.67
C ASP A 212 -24.15 -0.35 14.75
N MET A 213 -24.11 0.95 14.39
CA MET A 213 -25.31 1.81 14.30
C MET A 213 -26.04 1.67 12.95
N THR A 214 -27.36 1.85 12.94
CA THR A 214 -28.12 1.94 11.69
C THR A 214 -27.97 3.31 11.03
N THR A 215 -28.29 3.42 9.74
CA THR A 215 -28.25 4.71 9.03
C THR A 215 -29.18 5.74 9.67
N ASP A 216 -30.34 5.30 10.16
CA ASP A 216 -31.36 6.18 10.71
C ASP A 216 -30.93 6.73 12.08
N ASP A 217 -30.33 5.87 12.92
CA ASP A 217 -29.76 6.28 14.22
C ASP A 217 -28.64 7.32 14.05
N VAL A 218 -27.82 7.15 13.01
CA VAL A 218 -26.73 8.09 12.72
C VAL A 218 -27.32 9.43 12.27
N GLU A 219 -28.30 9.42 11.36
CA GLU A 219 -28.91 10.64 10.84
C GLU A 219 -29.60 11.46 11.94
N GLU A 220 -30.31 10.81 12.86
CA GLU A 220 -30.94 11.49 14.01
C GLU A 220 -29.91 12.22 14.88
N LYS A 221 -28.75 11.61 15.11
CA LYS A 221 -27.70 12.18 15.97
C LYS A 221 -26.80 13.21 15.29
N ILE A 222 -26.70 13.19 13.96
CA ILE A 222 -25.84 14.12 13.22
C ILE A 222 -26.20 15.56 13.58
N ASP A 223 -27.47 15.93 13.48
CA ASP A 223 -27.91 17.31 13.68
C ASP A 223 -27.64 17.81 15.11
N ASP A 224 -27.81 16.95 16.11
CA ASP A 224 -27.58 17.30 17.51
C ASP A 224 -26.09 17.51 17.80
N LEU A 225 -25.23 16.62 17.30
CA LEU A 225 -23.78 16.74 17.45
C LEU A 225 -23.22 17.96 16.71
N LEU A 226 -23.72 18.25 15.50
CA LEU A 226 -23.26 19.39 14.72
C LEU A 226 -23.65 20.73 15.37
N LYS A 227 -24.86 20.82 15.93
CA LYS A 227 -25.30 22.00 16.69
C LYS A 227 -24.47 22.19 17.96
N MET A 228 -24.30 21.12 18.74
CA MET A 228 -23.56 21.14 20.01
C MET A 228 -22.10 21.56 19.81
N LEU A 229 -21.44 21.00 18.79
CA LEU A 229 -20.03 21.27 18.51
C LEU A 229 -19.80 22.49 17.63
N GLN A 230 -20.85 23.24 17.26
CA GLN A 230 -20.78 24.40 16.35
C GLN A 230 -20.00 24.08 15.06
N MET A 231 -20.35 22.96 14.44
CA MET A 231 -19.74 22.49 13.21
C MET A 231 -20.36 23.20 11.99
N PRO A 232 -19.62 23.35 10.88
CA PRO A 232 -20.19 23.83 9.63
C PRO A 232 -21.18 22.81 9.05
N HIS A 233 -21.79 23.16 7.92
CA HIS A 233 -22.78 22.33 7.24
C HIS A 233 -22.27 20.89 7.01
N ALA A 234 -23.13 19.88 7.20
CA ALA A 234 -22.79 18.46 7.16
C ALA A 234 -22.12 18.00 5.83
N GLU A 235 -22.40 18.72 4.74
CA GLU A 235 -21.83 18.46 3.41
C GLU A 235 -20.42 19.08 3.19
N SER A 236 -19.87 19.75 4.21
CA SER A 236 -18.52 20.32 4.12
C SER A 236 -17.46 19.22 4.20
N PHE A 237 -16.41 19.32 3.39
CA PHE A 237 -15.31 18.34 3.38
C PHE A 237 -14.39 18.50 4.59
N VAL A 238 -13.93 17.39 5.17
CA VAL A 238 -13.04 17.38 6.35
C VAL A 238 -11.72 18.13 6.07
N LYS A 239 -11.16 18.01 4.86
CA LYS A 239 -9.94 18.75 4.47
C LYS A 239 -10.10 20.27 4.42
N THR A 240 -11.32 20.79 4.33
CA THR A 240 -11.59 22.25 4.31
C THR A 240 -11.75 22.84 5.71
N LEU A 241 -11.86 21.97 6.72
CA LEU A 241 -12.03 22.38 8.11
C LEU A 241 -10.73 22.91 8.69
N SER A 242 -10.84 23.90 9.59
CA SER A 242 -9.70 24.34 10.41
C SER A 242 -9.25 23.22 11.36
N GLY A 243 -8.00 23.26 11.85
CA GLY A 243 -7.51 22.24 12.79
C GLY A 243 -8.40 22.07 14.03
N GLY A 244 -8.94 23.17 14.58
CA GLY A 244 -9.90 23.12 15.69
C GLY A 244 -11.27 22.53 15.29
N GLN A 245 -11.74 22.74 14.06
CA GLN A 245 -12.95 22.07 13.53
C GLN A 245 -12.71 20.58 13.30
N GLN A 246 -11.55 20.18 12.80
CA GLN A 246 -11.18 18.78 12.65
C GLN A 246 -11.10 18.06 14.00
N ARG A 247 -10.54 18.73 15.01
CA ARG A 247 -10.53 18.24 16.40
C ARG A 247 -11.94 17.97 16.90
N ARG A 248 -12.85 18.95 16.74
CA ARG A 248 -14.26 18.81 17.11
C ARG A 248 -14.97 17.70 16.34
N MET A 249 -14.68 17.56 15.05
CA MET A 249 -15.21 16.46 14.23
C MET A 249 -14.76 15.09 14.77
N SER A 250 -13.49 14.97 15.17
CA SER A 250 -12.96 13.74 15.74
C SER A 250 -13.63 13.40 17.08
N LEU A 251 -13.96 14.42 17.88
CA LEU A 251 -14.74 14.29 19.12
C LEU A 251 -16.18 13.84 18.82
N ALA A 252 -16.84 14.45 17.82
CA ALA A 252 -18.18 14.05 17.37
C ALA A 252 -18.26 12.56 17.05
N ALA A 253 -17.30 12.07 16.26
CA ALA A 253 -17.23 10.67 15.88
C ALA A 253 -16.90 9.71 17.04
N ALA A 254 -16.38 10.20 18.17
CA ALA A 254 -16.20 9.39 19.39
C ALA A 254 -17.45 9.37 20.29
N LEU A 255 -18.31 10.39 20.18
CA LEU A 255 -19.55 10.55 20.94
C LEU A 255 -20.77 9.89 20.26
N LEU A 256 -20.71 9.72 18.93
CA LEU A 256 -21.84 9.33 18.08
C LEU A 256 -22.64 8.13 18.60
N HIS A 257 -21.97 7.06 18.99
CA HIS A 257 -22.62 5.80 19.38
C HIS A 257 -22.92 5.67 20.87
N GLU A 258 -22.85 6.76 21.65
CA GLU A 258 -23.15 6.79 23.10
C GLU A 258 -22.45 5.67 23.90
N PRO A 259 -21.10 5.67 23.94
CA PRO A 259 -20.36 4.60 24.59
C PRO A 259 -20.54 4.60 26.12
N GLU A 260 -20.41 3.42 26.74
CA GLU A 260 -20.33 3.27 28.20
C GLU A 260 -19.04 3.90 28.76
N LEU A 261 -17.94 3.86 27.98
CA LEU A 261 -16.66 4.46 28.33
C LEU A 261 -16.16 5.33 27.18
N LEU A 262 -15.95 6.61 27.44
CA LEU A 262 -15.39 7.57 26.52
C LEU A 262 -13.95 7.90 26.94
N ILE A 263 -12.99 7.74 26.04
CA ILE A 263 -11.59 8.09 26.26
C ILE A 263 -11.19 9.17 25.27
N LEU A 264 -10.82 10.33 25.79
CA LEU A 264 -10.48 11.52 25.02
C LEU A 264 -9.03 11.91 25.28
N ASP A 265 -8.17 11.76 24.27
CA ASP A 265 -6.76 12.16 24.37
C ASP A 265 -6.58 13.60 23.86
N GLU A 266 -6.53 14.59 24.75
CA GLU A 266 -6.38 16.04 24.43
C GLU A 266 -7.50 16.64 23.54
N PRO A 267 -8.80 16.50 23.91
CA PRO A 267 -9.92 16.91 23.06
C PRO A 267 -10.07 18.42 22.86
N THR A 268 -9.59 19.25 23.79
CA THR A 268 -9.82 20.71 23.87
C THR A 268 -8.67 21.55 23.30
N VAL A 269 -7.60 20.91 22.82
CA VAL A 269 -6.43 21.60 22.26
C VAL A 269 -6.82 22.37 21.00
N GLY A 270 -6.52 23.67 20.97
CA GLY A 270 -6.85 24.55 19.85
C GLY A 270 -8.33 24.92 19.73
N VAL A 271 -9.15 24.62 20.75
CA VAL A 271 -10.55 25.05 20.86
C VAL A 271 -10.64 26.34 21.68
N ASP A 272 -11.53 27.25 21.29
CA ASP A 272 -11.77 28.49 22.01
C ASP A 272 -12.32 28.24 23.43
N PRO A 273 -12.09 29.16 24.39
CA PRO A 273 -12.49 28.94 25.79
C PRO A 273 -13.99 28.76 26.01
N VAL A 274 -14.84 29.42 25.21
CA VAL A 274 -16.31 29.35 25.38
C VAL A 274 -16.82 27.99 24.95
N LEU A 275 -16.42 27.53 23.76
CA LEU A 275 -16.81 26.23 23.24
C LEU A 275 -16.21 25.09 24.06
N ARG A 276 -15.00 25.27 24.57
CA ARG A 276 -14.41 24.35 25.54
C ARG A 276 -15.30 24.18 26.77
N GLN A 277 -15.84 25.27 27.33
CA GLN A 277 -16.77 25.18 28.45
C GLN A 277 -18.03 24.43 28.05
N ASN A 278 -18.60 24.70 26.88
CA ASN A 278 -19.78 23.97 26.38
C ASN A 278 -19.50 22.46 26.23
N ILE A 279 -18.32 22.07 25.74
CA ILE A 279 -17.90 20.67 25.66
C ILE A 279 -17.84 20.06 27.06
N TRP A 280 -17.26 20.75 28.04
CA TRP A 280 -17.20 20.28 29.42
C TRP A 280 -18.58 20.14 30.05
N ASP A 281 -19.47 21.12 29.85
CA ASP A 281 -20.85 21.09 30.33
C ASP A 281 -21.59 19.86 29.77
N TYR A 282 -21.40 19.57 28.48
CA TYR A 282 -21.94 18.38 27.84
C TYR A 282 -21.36 17.07 28.41
N LEU A 283 -20.04 16.99 28.63
CA LEU A 283 -19.42 15.82 29.26
C LEU A 283 -19.94 15.59 30.70
N VAL A 284 -20.20 16.67 31.44
CA VAL A 284 -20.82 16.61 32.77
C VAL A 284 -22.27 16.16 32.67
N GLU A 285 -23.02 16.60 31.68
CA GLU A 285 -24.41 16.18 31.44
C GLU A 285 -24.52 14.67 31.16
N ILE A 286 -23.75 14.14 30.21
CA ILE A 286 -23.80 12.71 29.84
C ILE A 286 -23.32 11.78 30.96
N THR A 287 -22.48 12.30 31.89
CA THR A 287 -22.01 11.53 33.05
C THR A 287 -22.99 11.58 34.23
N ARG A 288 -23.73 12.68 34.42
CA ARG A 288 -24.70 12.86 35.53
C ARG A 288 -25.82 11.82 35.53
N PHE A 289 -26.29 11.42 34.35
CA PHE A 289 -27.32 10.39 34.23
C PHE A 289 -26.75 8.95 34.37
N GLY A 290 -25.44 8.81 34.61
CA GLY A 290 -24.78 7.54 34.91
C GLY A 290 -24.56 6.62 33.70
N HIS A 291 -24.85 7.08 32.48
CA HIS A 291 -24.77 6.27 31.26
C HIS A 291 -23.36 6.15 30.69
N THR A 292 -22.52 7.18 30.84
CA THR A 292 -21.16 7.21 30.28
C THR A 292 -20.12 7.59 31.33
N THR A 293 -18.98 6.88 31.34
CA THR A 293 -17.76 7.27 32.05
C THR A 293 -16.81 7.96 31.10
N VAL A 294 -16.16 9.05 31.52
CA VAL A 294 -15.22 9.80 30.67
C VAL A 294 -13.82 9.75 31.29
N ILE A 295 -12.82 9.41 30.49
CA ILE A 295 -11.40 9.60 30.80
C ILE A 295 -10.87 10.64 29.84
N ILE A 296 -10.36 11.76 30.37
CA ILE A 296 -9.85 12.87 29.57
C ILE A 296 -8.40 13.13 29.93
N THR A 297 -7.53 13.24 28.94
CA THR A 297 -6.20 13.85 29.11
C THR A 297 -6.26 15.28 28.62
N THR A 298 -5.58 16.18 29.32
CA THR A 298 -5.45 17.56 28.90
C THR A 298 -4.12 18.12 29.37
N HIS A 299 -3.59 19.06 28.61
CA HIS A 299 -2.43 19.87 28.99
C HIS A 299 -2.81 21.09 29.83
N TYR A 300 -4.09 21.47 29.81
CA TYR A 300 -4.62 22.57 30.61
C TYR A 300 -5.14 22.01 31.93
N ILE A 301 -4.29 22.05 32.97
CA ILE A 301 -4.58 21.46 34.29
C ILE A 301 -5.88 22.03 34.87
N ASP A 302 -6.13 23.33 34.73
CA ASP A 302 -7.34 24.01 35.18
C ASP A 302 -8.65 23.44 34.61
N GLU A 303 -8.66 22.87 33.40
CA GLU A 303 -9.87 22.26 32.82
C GLU A 303 -10.41 21.12 33.69
N THR A 304 -9.51 20.40 34.36
CA THR A 304 -9.87 19.25 35.19
C THR A 304 -10.44 19.63 36.55
N ARG A 305 -10.57 20.93 36.87
CA ARG A 305 -11.26 21.38 38.09
C ARG A 305 -12.72 20.91 38.13
N GLN A 306 -13.34 20.71 36.97
CA GLN A 306 -14.71 20.20 36.82
C GLN A 306 -14.79 18.66 36.84
N ALA A 307 -13.64 17.97 36.85
CA ALA A 307 -13.59 16.51 36.91
C ALA A 307 -13.94 16.02 38.32
N HIS A 308 -14.45 14.79 38.41
CA HIS A 308 -14.79 14.17 39.68
C HIS A 308 -13.53 13.65 40.40
N LEU A 309 -12.59 13.12 39.61
CA LEU A 309 -11.31 12.56 40.04
C LEU A 309 -10.22 13.02 39.10
N ILE A 310 -9.03 13.28 39.64
CA ILE A 310 -7.83 13.59 38.84
C ILE A 310 -6.67 12.71 39.25
N GLY A 311 -5.95 12.19 38.26
CA GLY A 311 -4.70 11.47 38.43
C GLY A 311 -3.53 12.30 37.91
N LEU A 312 -2.65 12.74 38.81
CA LEU A 312 -1.46 13.53 38.48
C LEU A 312 -0.27 12.59 38.26
N MET A 313 0.26 12.52 37.04
CA MET A 313 1.26 11.53 36.63
C MET A 313 2.60 12.17 36.23
N ARG A 314 3.71 11.62 36.74
CA ARG A 314 5.07 12.07 36.41
C ARG A 314 6.08 10.93 36.47
N GLY A 315 6.84 10.74 35.38
CA GLY A 315 7.87 9.70 35.28
C GLY A 315 7.34 8.28 35.44
N GLY A 316 6.19 7.97 34.82
CA GLY A 316 5.57 6.64 34.85
C GLY A 316 4.86 6.26 36.15
N ARG A 317 4.75 7.18 37.13
CA ARG A 317 4.09 6.98 38.42
C ARG A 317 3.03 8.04 38.69
N PHE A 318 2.00 7.71 39.45
CA PHE A 318 1.09 8.71 40.01
C PHE A 318 1.74 9.42 41.20
N LEU A 319 1.57 10.74 41.24
CA LEU A 319 1.90 11.61 42.35
C LEU A 319 0.73 11.68 43.35
N ALA A 320 -0.49 11.75 42.82
CA ALA A 320 -1.73 11.74 43.57
C ALA A 320 -2.90 11.29 42.66
N GLU A 321 -3.92 10.69 43.24
CA GLU A 321 -5.19 10.31 42.60
C GLU A 321 -6.32 10.61 43.59
N GLU A 322 -7.04 11.72 43.41
CA GLU A 322 -8.06 12.20 44.36
C GLU A 322 -8.97 13.24 43.67
N SER A 323 -10.01 13.74 44.35
CA SER A 323 -10.85 14.82 43.83
C SER A 323 -10.06 16.15 43.75
N PRO A 324 -10.33 17.01 42.75
CA PRO A 324 -9.68 18.32 42.64
C PRO A 324 -9.80 19.19 43.90
N ASN A 325 -10.98 19.20 44.53
CA ASN A 325 -11.25 20.01 45.71
C ASN A 325 -10.49 19.51 46.94
N ASP A 326 -10.34 18.19 47.09
CA ASP A 326 -9.61 17.61 48.21
C ASP A 326 -8.10 17.84 48.06
N LEU A 327 -7.57 17.79 46.83
CA LEU A 327 -6.17 18.12 46.56
C LEU A 327 -5.84 19.58 46.87
N LEU A 328 -6.69 20.51 46.46
CA LEU A 328 -6.51 21.93 46.79
C LEU A 328 -6.53 22.18 48.31
N ARG A 329 -7.43 21.50 49.03
CA ARG A 329 -7.53 21.59 50.50
C ARG A 329 -6.33 20.95 51.20
N GLN A 330 -5.92 19.76 50.77
CA GLN A 330 -4.83 18.98 51.37
C GLN A 330 -3.47 19.69 51.25
N TYR A 331 -3.23 20.36 50.13
CA TYR A 331 -1.95 21.01 49.84
C TYR A 331 -1.99 22.54 50.00
N HIS A 332 -3.08 23.08 50.55
CA HIS A 332 -3.30 24.52 50.77
C HIS A 332 -2.86 25.36 49.57
N ALA A 333 -3.46 25.10 48.41
CA ALA A 333 -3.09 25.70 47.14
C ALA A 333 -4.31 26.36 46.49
N GLU A 334 -4.09 27.42 45.72
CA GLU A 334 -5.15 28.15 45.02
C GLU A 334 -5.45 27.56 43.63
N SER A 335 -4.45 26.93 43.00
CA SER A 335 -4.58 26.25 41.70
C SER A 335 -4.05 24.82 41.73
N LEU A 336 -4.55 24.00 40.80
CA LEU A 336 -4.11 22.62 40.63
C LEU A 336 -2.67 22.54 40.07
N GLU A 337 -2.19 23.57 39.36
CA GLU A 337 -0.79 23.63 38.95
C GLU A 337 0.16 23.77 40.14
N GLU A 338 -0.22 24.57 41.14
CA GLU A 338 0.56 24.73 42.35
C GLU A 338 0.65 23.41 43.13
N VAL A 339 -0.46 22.66 43.23
CA VAL A 339 -0.46 21.30 43.80
C VAL A 339 0.48 20.37 43.02
N PHE A 340 0.39 20.39 41.68
CA PHE A 340 1.25 19.58 40.83
C PHE A 340 2.74 19.95 41.00
N LEU A 341 3.05 21.24 41.16
CA LEU A 341 4.41 21.74 41.42
C LEU A 341 4.92 21.29 42.80
N LYS A 342 4.12 21.41 43.86
CA LYS A 342 4.47 20.93 45.21
C LYS A 342 4.77 19.44 45.21
N LEU A 343 3.88 18.63 44.64
CA LEU A 343 4.05 17.18 44.50
C LEU A 343 5.29 16.81 43.67
N SER A 344 5.53 17.56 42.59
CA SER A 344 6.69 17.44 41.73
C SER A 344 8.01 17.70 42.47
N VAL A 345 8.05 18.74 43.30
CA VAL A 345 9.22 19.07 44.13
C VAL A 345 9.46 17.99 45.19
N LEU A 346 8.40 17.52 45.86
CA LEU A 346 8.49 16.42 46.83
C LEU A 346 9.07 15.14 46.20
N GLN A 347 8.61 14.79 44.99
CA GLN A 347 9.16 13.65 44.25
C GLN A 347 10.66 13.82 43.94
N ASN A 348 11.08 15.02 43.55
CA ASN A 348 12.49 15.35 43.29
C ASN A 348 13.34 15.33 44.56
N MET A 349 12.81 15.80 45.70
CA MET A 349 13.48 15.72 47.00
C MET A 349 13.71 14.27 47.45
N GLY A 350 12.74 13.38 47.19
CA GLY A 350 12.90 11.94 47.41
C GLY A 350 14.02 11.30 46.56
N LYS A 351 14.27 11.82 45.35
CA LYS A 351 15.41 11.41 44.50
C LYS A 351 16.74 12.06 44.94
N ARG A 352 16.71 13.31 45.42
CA ARG A 352 17.89 14.06 45.89
C ARG A 352 18.37 13.70 47.29
N ARG A 353 17.55 13.07 48.15
CA ARG A 353 18.03 12.51 49.44
C ARG A 353 19.11 11.41 49.28
N ARG A 354 19.38 10.95 48.06
CA ARG A 354 20.51 10.07 47.71
C ARG A 354 21.74 10.80 47.16
N SER A 355 21.74 12.13 47.15
CA SER A 355 22.86 12.97 46.70
C SER A 355 23.05 14.15 47.67
N SER A 356 24.22 14.23 48.30
CA SER A 356 24.56 15.01 49.50
C SER A 356 24.60 16.55 49.36
N ILE A 357 23.84 17.17 48.45
CA ILE A 357 23.89 18.61 48.25
C ILE A 357 22.47 19.18 48.15
N ALA A 358 21.90 19.57 49.29
CA ALA A 358 20.89 20.64 49.39
C ALA A 358 20.48 20.85 50.86
N THR A 359 21.40 21.29 51.72
CA THR A 359 21.06 21.63 53.11
C THR A 359 20.45 23.03 53.22
N GLU A 360 20.72 23.94 52.26
CA GLU A 360 20.27 25.34 52.34
C GLU A 360 18.78 25.57 51.99
N VAL A 361 18.12 24.66 51.27
CA VAL A 361 16.68 24.80 50.94
C VAL A 361 15.79 24.13 52.00
N ILE A 362 16.38 23.37 52.93
CA ILE A 362 15.67 22.55 53.91
C ILE A 362 15.08 23.39 55.05
N GLU A 363 15.63 24.57 55.37
CA GLU A 363 15.12 25.39 56.46
C GLU A 363 13.86 26.19 56.10
N GLN A 364 13.68 26.60 54.85
CA GLN A 364 12.49 27.38 54.45
C GLN A 364 11.21 26.53 54.32
N PHE A 365 11.31 25.23 54.04
CA PHE A 365 10.14 24.36 53.84
C PHE A 365 9.73 23.55 55.08
N ARG A 366 10.56 23.48 56.13
CA ARG A 366 10.25 22.75 57.37
C ARG A 366 9.16 23.41 58.22
N ALA A 367 8.86 24.69 58.03
CA ALA A 367 7.84 25.39 58.78
C ALA A 367 6.38 25.00 58.43
N ALA A 368 6.16 24.14 57.42
CA ALA A 368 4.84 23.76 56.93
C ALA A 368 4.44 22.29 57.17
N VAL A 369 5.20 21.52 57.97
CA VAL A 369 4.90 20.10 58.24
C VAL A 369 4.88 19.81 59.74
N ASN A 370 3.86 19.09 60.20
CA ASN A 370 3.58 18.78 61.61
C ASN A 370 4.78 18.14 62.36
N PRO A 371 5.03 18.46 63.65
CA PRO A 371 6.24 18.08 64.38
C PRO A 371 6.26 16.64 64.98
N ALA A 372 5.48 15.69 64.46
CA ALA A 372 5.26 14.39 65.13
C ALA A 372 6.12 13.21 64.62
N LEU A 373 7.16 13.44 63.82
CA LEU A 373 8.07 12.38 63.36
C LEU A 373 9.53 12.76 63.62
N GLU A 374 10.03 12.42 64.81
CA GLU A 374 11.47 12.35 65.09
C GLU A 374 11.87 10.87 65.24
N MET A 375 12.90 10.45 64.48
CA MET A 375 13.66 9.22 64.74
C MET A 375 15.16 9.53 64.59
N ALA A 376 15.93 8.91 65.49
CA ALA A 376 17.32 9.18 65.88
C ALA A 376 18.39 8.97 64.79
N PRO A 377 19.61 9.54 64.95
CA PRO A 377 20.70 9.41 63.98
C PRO A 377 21.57 8.16 64.24
N GLU A 378 21.99 7.50 63.17
CA GLU A 378 23.12 6.54 63.17
C GLU A 378 24.20 7.01 62.18
N GLU A 379 25.44 6.63 62.50
CA GLU A 379 26.72 7.26 62.16
C GLU A 379 27.23 7.06 60.71
N ASP A 380 28.08 8.00 60.31
CA ASP A 380 28.81 8.13 59.05
C ASP A 380 29.70 6.93 58.70
N HIS A 381 29.83 6.63 57.40
CA HIS A 381 31.14 6.51 56.75
C HIS A 381 31.04 6.83 55.24
N SER A 382 31.87 7.78 54.82
CA SER A 382 32.06 8.33 53.48
C SER A 382 32.91 7.45 52.57
N GLU A 383 32.65 7.47 51.25
CA GLU A 383 33.71 7.70 50.26
C GLU A 383 33.14 8.13 48.89
N ILE A 384 33.80 9.14 48.31
CA ILE A 384 33.43 9.89 47.10
C ILE A 384 34.31 9.42 45.94
N SER A 385 33.69 9.14 44.79
CA SER A 385 34.37 9.28 43.49
C SER A 385 33.35 9.73 42.45
N GLY A 386 33.65 10.86 41.82
CA GLY A 386 32.86 11.45 40.75
C GLY A 386 33.38 11.00 39.39
N GLU A 387 32.48 10.52 38.54
CA GLU A 387 32.66 10.52 37.09
C GLU A 387 31.27 10.55 36.43
N PHE A 388 31.07 11.53 35.55
CA PHE A 388 29.85 11.69 34.76
C PHE A 388 29.77 10.54 33.73
N GLY A 389 29.04 9.49 34.09
CA GLY A 389 28.66 8.40 33.20
C GLY A 389 27.28 7.90 33.58
N GLU A 390 26.37 7.83 32.61
CA GLU A 390 25.03 7.26 32.74
C GLU A 390 25.13 5.77 33.12
N VAL A 391 24.94 5.46 34.41
CA VAL A 391 24.89 4.07 34.89
C VAL A 391 23.44 3.67 35.15
N THR A 392 22.97 2.69 34.38
CA THR A 392 21.71 1.97 34.60
C THR A 392 21.84 1.14 35.88
N ILE A 393 21.24 1.60 36.99
CA ILE A 393 21.26 0.87 38.25
C ILE A 393 20.10 -0.14 38.28
N LYS A 394 20.44 -1.44 38.23
CA LYS A 394 19.58 -2.52 38.70
C LYS A 394 19.38 -2.35 40.21
N THR A 395 18.17 -2.06 40.66
CA THR A 395 17.83 -2.08 42.09
C THR A 395 17.71 -3.52 42.58
N PRO A 396 18.40 -3.95 43.66
CA PRO A 396 17.97 -5.10 44.43
C PRO A 396 16.71 -4.72 45.21
N HIS A 397 15.84 -5.71 45.45
CA HIS A 397 14.61 -5.62 46.23
C HIS A 397 14.78 -4.71 47.46
N MET A 398 14.06 -3.57 47.48
CA MET A 398 13.76 -2.86 48.73
C MET A 398 12.36 -3.24 49.15
N ASP A 399 12.27 -3.84 50.34
CA ASP A 399 11.04 -3.93 51.10
C ASP A 399 10.48 -2.52 51.37
N PRO A 400 9.14 -2.34 51.35
CA PRO A 400 8.54 -1.03 51.50
C PRO A 400 8.73 -0.48 52.93
N LEU A 401 9.09 0.80 53.03
CA LEU A 401 9.07 1.55 54.29
C LEU A 401 7.69 1.49 54.98
N PRO A 402 7.62 1.50 56.32
CA PRO A 402 6.37 1.31 57.04
C PRO A 402 5.55 2.60 57.16
N ASN A 403 4.24 2.44 56.94
CA ASN A 403 3.12 3.22 57.47
C ASN A 403 2.96 4.70 57.07
N SER A 404 2.30 4.92 55.93
CA SER A 404 1.02 5.65 55.88
C SER A 404 0.07 4.85 54.97
N GLY A 405 -1.21 4.77 55.33
CA GLY A 405 -2.13 3.70 54.91
C GLY A 405 -2.21 3.45 53.40
N THR A 406 -1.41 2.50 52.92
CA THR A 406 -1.63 1.85 51.63
C THR A 406 -2.63 0.73 51.88
N ALA A 407 -3.91 1.03 51.66
CA ALA A 407 -4.90 -0.02 51.50
C ALA A 407 -4.39 -0.95 50.39
N THR A 408 -4.01 -2.17 50.75
CA THR A 408 -3.77 -3.25 49.79
C THR A 408 -5.00 -3.32 48.90
N ALA A 409 -4.83 -2.92 47.63
CA ALA A 409 -5.92 -2.95 46.67
C ALA A 409 -6.52 -4.36 46.65
N PRO A 410 -7.84 -4.52 46.87
CA PRO A 410 -8.44 -5.83 46.97
C PRO A 410 -8.28 -6.59 45.64
N PRO A 411 -8.14 -7.93 45.67
CA PRO A 411 -7.86 -8.76 44.49
C PRO A 411 -8.93 -8.59 43.40
N LEU A 412 -8.57 -8.66 42.12
CA LEU A 412 -9.49 -8.45 41.00
C LEU A 412 -10.57 -9.56 40.92
N PRO A 413 -11.74 -9.32 40.29
CA PRO A 413 -12.82 -10.29 40.23
C PRO A 413 -12.49 -11.49 39.29
N PRO A 414 -13.10 -12.67 39.51
CA PRO A 414 -13.01 -13.79 38.58
C PRO A 414 -13.73 -13.46 37.26
N GLU A 415 -13.16 -13.87 36.12
CA GLU A 415 -13.79 -13.74 34.79
C GLU A 415 -14.96 -14.72 34.68
N GLU A 416 -16.19 -14.20 34.51
CA GLU A 416 -17.31 -14.98 33.99
C GLU A 416 -17.27 -14.89 32.46
N GLU A 417 -16.62 -15.86 31.81
CA GLU A 417 -16.65 -15.96 30.35
C GLU A 417 -18.01 -16.54 29.91
N PRO A 418 -18.77 -15.86 29.03
CA PRO A 418 -20.00 -16.44 28.50
C PRO A 418 -19.67 -17.71 27.69
N PRO A 419 -20.50 -18.78 27.78
CA PRO A 419 -20.22 -20.05 27.11
C PRO A 419 -20.16 -19.89 25.59
N MET A 420 -19.07 -20.36 24.97
CA MET A 420 -18.85 -20.28 23.53
C MET A 420 -19.79 -21.20 22.75
N LYS A 421 -20.40 -20.66 21.68
CA LYS A 421 -20.95 -21.48 20.59
C LYS A 421 -19.87 -21.73 19.53
N PHE A 422 -19.80 -22.93 18.99
CA PHE A 422 -18.80 -23.34 17.97
C PHE A 422 -18.80 -22.42 16.72
N ALA A 423 -19.96 -21.83 16.39
CA ALA A 423 -20.12 -20.88 15.30
C ALA A 423 -19.31 -19.57 15.48
N ASP A 424 -19.03 -19.16 16.72
CA ASP A 424 -18.26 -17.94 16.98
C ASP A 424 -16.75 -18.13 16.79
N TYR A 425 -16.28 -19.37 16.59
CA TYR A 425 -14.89 -19.66 16.22
C TYR A 425 -14.60 -19.33 14.75
N PHE A 426 -15.64 -19.31 13.91
CA PHE A 426 -15.55 -19.13 12.46
C PHE A 426 -16.05 -17.76 11.97
N LYS A 427 -16.63 -16.92 12.83
CA LYS A 427 -16.95 -15.52 12.50
C LYS A 427 -15.67 -14.67 12.50
N VAL A 428 -14.90 -14.79 11.41
CA VAL A 428 -13.64 -14.04 11.20
C VAL A 428 -13.90 -12.59 10.77
N CYS A 429 -15.06 -12.31 10.16
CA CYS A 429 -15.44 -10.96 9.70
C CYS A 429 -16.89 -10.65 10.05
N LYS A 430 -17.14 -9.43 10.54
CA LYS A 430 -18.50 -8.87 10.59
C LYS A 430 -18.82 -8.22 9.25
N TRP A 431 -20.01 -8.52 8.72
CA TRP A 431 -20.45 -7.95 7.44
C TRP A 431 -20.58 -6.43 7.49
N GLY A 432 -21.10 -5.86 8.59
CA GLY A 432 -21.22 -4.42 8.77
C GLY A 432 -19.87 -3.68 8.70
N HIS A 433 -18.85 -4.20 9.40
CA HIS A 433 -17.49 -3.65 9.31
C HIS A 433 -16.93 -3.72 7.88
N MET A 434 -17.08 -4.88 7.21
CA MET A 434 -16.58 -5.06 5.85
C MET A 434 -17.25 -4.09 4.88
N TYR A 435 -18.58 -3.94 4.98
CA TYR A 435 -19.34 -2.99 4.18
C TYR A 435 -18.84 -1.56 4.38
N ALA A 436 -18.68 -1.11 5.63
CA ALA A 436 -18.19 0.24 5.94
C ALA A 436 -16.78 0.49 5.37
N LEU A 437 -15.87 -0.49 5.50
CA LEU A 437 -14.50 -0.40 4.97
C LEU A 437 -14.45 -0.40 3.44
N LEU A 438 -15.27 -1.23 2.78
CA LEU A 438 -15.36 -1.27 1.32
C LEU A 438 -15.97 0.02 0.77
N TRP A 439 -17.05 0.50 1.38
CA TRP A 439 -17.67 1.77 1.03
C TRP A 439 -16.69 2.92 1.18
N LYS A 440 -15.94 2.96 2.29
CA LYS A 440 -14.87 3.94 2.50
C LYS A 440 -13.87 3.94 1.36
N ASN A 441 -13.29 2.77 1.05
CA ASN A 441 -12.28 2.63 0.01
C ASN A 441 -12.84 3.04 -1.36
N PHE A 442 -14.08 2.67 -1.67
CA PHE A 442 -14.74 3.04 -2.93
C PHE A 442 -15.01 4.54 -3.03
N LEU A 443 -15.51 5.15 -1.97
CA LEU A 443 -15.75 6.59 -1.91
C LEU A 443 -14.44 7.36 -2.11
N TRP A 444 -13.36 6.95 -1.45
CA TRP A 444 -12.03 7.52 -1.66
C TRP A 444 -11.59 7.44 -3.14
N MET A 445 -11.79 6.29 -3.78
CA MET A 445 -11.46 6.11 -5.21
C MET A 445 -12.26 7.04 -6.13
N THR A 446 -13.57 7.20 -5.89
CA THR A 446 -14.43 8.05 -6.71
C THR A 446 -14.16 9.54 -6.52
N ARG A 447 -13.85 9.99 -5.31
CA ARG A 447 -13.55 11.40 -4.99
C ARG A 447 -12.16 11.80 -5.50
N ASN A 448 -11.20 10.88 -5.49
CA ASN A 448 -9.86 11.09 -6.05
C ASN A 448 -9.77 10.71 -7.54
N PHE A 449 -10.76 11.14 -8.34
CA PHE A 449 -10.87 10.78 -9.75
C PHE A 449 -9.60 11.08 -10.56
N GLY A 450 -8.92 12.21 -10.31
CA GLY A 450 -7.70 12.57 -11.04
C GLY A 450 -6.57 11.55 -10.84
N VAL A 451 -6.35 11.12 -9.59
CA VAL A 451 -5.34 10.12 -9.23
C VAL A 451 -5.75 8.75 -9.78
N MET A 452 -7.03 8.38 -9.64
CA MET A 452 -7.54 7.10 -10.16
C MET A 452 -7.47 7.02 -11.69
N ALA A 453 -7.87 8.07 -12.41
CA ALA A 453 -7.78 8.13 -13.86
C ALA A 453 -6.32 8.04 -14.34
N PHE A 454 -5.39 8.66 -13.63
CA PHE A 454 -3.96 8.52 -13.90
C PHE A 454 -3.47 7.08 -13.68
N ILE A 455 -3.82 6.47 -12.56
CA ILE A 455 -3.45 5.08 -12.23
C ILE A 455 -4.01 4.10 -13.26
N LEU A 456 -5.25 4.29 -13.72
CA LEU A 456 -5.88 3.42 -14.73
C LEU A 456 -5.33 3.68 -16.14
N GLY A 457 -4.96 4.93 -16.46
CA GLY A 457 -4.41 5.31 -17.76
C GLY A 457 -2.92 4.99 -17.92
N LEU A 458 -2.15 4.95 -16.82
CA LEU A 458 -0.70 4.76 -16.86
C LEU A 458 -0.28 3.43 -17.55
N PRO A 459 -0.88 2.26 -17.27
CA PRO A 459 -0.60 1.03 -18.01
C PRO A 459 -0.84 1.14 -19.52
N VAL A 460 -1.93 1.81 -19.89
CA VAL A 460 -2.32 2.02 -21.29
C VAL A 460 -1.28 2.89 -21.99
N ILE A 461 -0.83 3.97 -21.34
CA ILE A 461 0.23 4.83 -21.86
C ILE A 461 1.54 4.04 -21.99
N GLN A 462 1.90 3.24 -20.99
CA GLN A 462 3.12 2.42 -21.02
C GLN A 462 3.11 1.40 -22.15
N ILE A 463 2.00 0.69 -22.38
CA ILE A 463 1.93 -0.30 -23.47
C ILE A 463 1.89 0.37 -24.84
N ILE A 464 1.22 1.52 -24.99
CA ILE A 464 1.27 2.32 -26.23
C ILE A 464 2.70 2.76 -26.52
N LEU A 465 3.40 3.31 -25.53
CA LEU A 465 4.79 3.75 -25.69
C LEU A 465 5.69 2.57 -26.05
N PHE A 466 5.50 1.41 -25.42
CA PHE A 466 6.25 0.19 -25.74
C PHE A 466 6.02 -0.24 -27.20
N CYS A 467 4.77 -0.41 -27.61
CA CYS A 467 4.45 -0.90 -28.96
C CYS A 467 4.83 0.08 -30.08
N VAL A 468 4.84 1.40 -29.81
CA VAL A 468 5.26 2.41 -30.79
C VAL A 468 6.79 2.56 -30.85
N ALA A 469 7.48 2.42 -29.71
CA ALA A 469 8.92 2.68 -29.64
C ALA A 469 9.79 1.47 -29.98
N ILE A 470 9.28 0.25 -29.81
CA ILE A 470 10.08 -0.99 -29.87
C ILE A 470 9.55 -1.91 -30.98
N GLY A 471 10.45 -2.52 -31.74
CA GLY A 471 10.20 -3.64 -32.65
C GLY A 471 9.96 -3.31 -34.13
N HIS A 472 9.96 -2.04 -34.53
CA HIS A 472 9.97 -1.68 -35.95
C HIS A 472 11.39 -1.79 -36.56
N ASP A 473 11.47 -2.32 -37.79
CA ASP A 473 12.73 -2.35 -38.56
C ASP A 473 13.23 -0.91 -38.86
N PRO A 474 14.55 -0.66 -38.78
CA PRO A 474 15.11 0.67 -38.98
C PRO A 474 14.97 1.11 -40.44
N THR A 475 14.24 2.19 -40.68
CA THR A 475 14.10 2.80 -42.00
C THR A 475 15.12 3.94 -42.19
N LEU A 476 15.41 4.31 -43.44
CA LEU A 476 16.23 5.48 -43.79
C LEU A 476 17.71 5.39 -43.36
N LEU A 477 18.27 4.16 -43.29
CA LEU A 477 19.70 3.99 -43.03
C LEU A 477 20.50 4.45 -44.25
N LYS A 478 21.53 5.27 -44.00
CA LYS A 478 22.43 5.78 -45.03
C LYS A 478 23.53 4.78 -45.35
N ILE A 479 23.73 4.51 -46.64
CA ILE A 479 24.75 3.61 -47.15
C ILE A 479 25.58 4.36 -48.19
N ALA A 480 26.90 4.39 -47.98
CA ALA A 480 27.85 4.94 -48.92
C ALA A 480 28.16 3.90 -50.00
N VAL A 481 28.18 4.29 -51.27
CA VAL A 481 28.46 3.39 -52.38
C VAL A 481 29.56 3.97 -53.26
N ALA A 482 30.65 3.25 -53.45
CA ALA A 482 31.62 3.50 -54.50
C ALA A 482 31.40 2.47 -55.62
N ASN A 483 30.88 2.90 -56.77
CA ASN A 483 30.57 2.02 -57.89
C ASN A 483 31.47 2.32 -59.08
N HIS A 484 32.53 1.52 -59.26
CA HIS A 484 33.50 1.69 -60.34
C HIS A 484 33.06 1.10 -61.67
N GLU A 485 31.92 0.43 -61.71
CA GLU A 485 31.32 -0.09 -62.94
C GLU A 485 30.69 1.00 -63.81
N LEU A 486 30.37 2.15 -63.21
CA LEU A 486 29.73 3.26 -63.91
C LEU A 486 30.73 3.99 -64.83
N ASP A 487 30.27 4.35 -66.03
CA ASP A 487 31.03 5.22 -66.93
C ASP A 487 31.27 6.58 -66.30
N SER A 488 32.39 7.24 -66.65
CA SER A 488 32.78 8.54 -66.11
C SER A 488 31.66 9.61 -66.10
N GLN A 489 30.79 9.65 -67.12
CA GLN A 489 29.64 10.57 -67.15
C GLN A 489 28.50 10.16 -66.21
N GLN A 490 28.25 8.86 -66.03
CA GLN A 490 27.19 8.31 -65.17
C GLN A 490 27.60 8.35 -63.69
N ALA A 491 28.87 8.11 -63.41
CA ALA A 491 29.48 8.28 -62.08
C ALA A 491 29.37 9.74 -61.61
N ILE A 492 29.63 10.72 -62.49
CA ILE A 492 29.50 12.16 -62.19
C ILE A 492 28.03 12.55 -61.99
N ALA A 493 27.10 11.98 -62.77
CA ALA A 493 25.67 12.23 -62.63
C ALA A 493 25.04 11.53 -61.41
N GLN A 494 25.79 10.67 -60.70
CA GLN A 494 25.32 9.83 -59.59
C GLN A 494 24.03 9.07 -59.94
N MET A 495 23.89 8.66 -61.19
CA MET A 495 22.68 8.05 -61.73
C MET A 495 22.97 6.59 -62.05
N CYS A 496 22.31 5.68 -61.33
CA CYS A 496 22.43 4.24 -61.57
C CYS A 496 21.34 3.80 -62.57
N PRO A 497 21.69 3.46 -63.83
CA PRO A 497 20.70 2.97 -64.78
C PRO A 497 20.27 1.55 -64.39
N THR A 498 18.97 1.34 -64.24
CA THR A 498 18.41 -0.01 -63.99
C THR A 498 17.78 -0.52 -65.28
N THR A 499 18.22 -1.70 -65.73
CA THR A 499 17.65 -2.39 -66.87
C THR A 499 16.85 -3.60 -66.39
N LYS A 500 15.62 -3.76 -66.90
CA LYS A 500 14.73 -4.88 -66.55
C LYS A 500 14.88 -6.01 -67.56
N GLY A 501 14.59 -7.25 -67.15
CA GLY A 501 14.77 -8.45 -67.97
C GLY A 501 16.14 -9.11 -67.80
N CYS A 502 16.50 -10.03 -68.68
CA CYS A 502 17.78 -10.75 -68.65
C CYS A 502 18.96 -9.92 -69.20
N ASN A 503 18.97 -8.62 -68.95
CA ASN A 503 20.11 -7.80 -69.28
C ASN A 503 21.13 -7.88 -68.14
N GLN A 504 22.36 -8.25 -68.49
CA GLN A 504 23.45 -8.45 -67.54
C GLN A 504 24.34 -7.20 -67.40
N THR A 505 23.97 -6.07 -68.01
CA THR A 505 24.70 -4.81 -67.81
C THR A 505 24.29 -4.08 -66.53
N TYR A 506 25.27 -3.55 -65.80
CA TYR A 506 25.08 -2.79 -64.56
C TYR A 506 24.27 -3.53 -63.47
N LEU A 507 24.59 -4.79 -63.22
CA LEU A 507 24.01 -5.60 -62.14
C LEU A 507 24.24 -4.97 -60.77
N SER A 508 25.31 -4.20 -60.58
CA SER A 508 25.53 -3.40 -59.35
C SER A 508 24.37 -2.43 -59.09
N CYS A 509 23.91 -1.71 -60.12
CA CYS A 509 22.79 -0.78 -60.03
C CYS A 509 21.46 -1.46 -59.77
N ARG A 510 21.26 -2.64 -60.37
CA ARG A 510 20.07 -3.44 -60.11
C ARG A 510 20.03 -3.91 -58.65
N TYR A 511 21.14 -4.39 -58.09
CA TYR A 511 21.20 -4.74 -56.66
C TYR A 511 20.94 -3.53 -55.73
N ILE A 512 21.51 -2.37 -56.04
CA ILE A 512 21.27 -1.09 -55.34
C ILE A 512 19.78 -0.72 -55.36
N GLU A 513 19.07 -0.97 -56.46
CA GLU A 513 17.62 -0.74 -56.57
C GLU A 513 16.81 -1.58 -55.56
N TYR A 514 17.17 -2.84 -55.33
CA TYR A 514 16.53 -3.67 -54.29
C TYR A 514 16.74 -3.11 -52.88
N LEU A 515 17.91 -2.53 -52.59
CA LEU A 515 18.18 -1.88 -51.31
C LEU A 515 17.32 -0.62 -51.11
N ILE A 516 17.07 0.14 -52.17
CA ILE A 516 16.23 1.36 -52.13
C ILE A 516 14.74 0.97 -52.02
N LEU A 517 14.24 0.14 -52.93
CA LEU A 517 12.81 -0.13 -53.08
C LEU A 517 12.26 -1.09 -52.01
N ASN A 518 12.98 -2.18 -51.70
CA ASN A 518 12.46 -3.19 -50.77
C ASN A 518 12.83 -2.90 -49.31
N LYS A 519 13.90 -2.14 -49.07
CA LYS A 519 14.43 -1.90 -47.71
C LYS A 519 14.48 -0.42 -47.30
N SER A 520 14.03 0.51 -48.15
CA SER A 520 13.93 1.95 -47.83
C SER A 520 15.25 2.59 -47.37
N MET A 521 16.37 2.14 -47.96
CA MET A 521 17.70 2.65 -47.66
C MET A 521 17.99 3.96 -48.41
N ILE A 522 18.79 4.85 -47.80
CA ILE A 522 19.29 6.06 -48.45
C ILE A 522 20.70 5.77 -48.98
N ILE A 523 20.86 5.85 -50.29
CA ILE A 523 22.15 5.56 -50.93
C ILE A 523 22.84 6.86 -51.35
N THR A 524 24.10 7.00 -50.98
CA THR A 524 24.95 8.13 -51.39
C THR A 524 26.16 7.62 -52.17
N HIS A 525 26.32 8.11 -53.39
CA HIS A 525 27.39 7.67 -54.30
C HIS A 525 28.68 8.48 -54.08
N TYR A 526 29.83 7.81 -54.19
CA TYR A 526 31.17 8.39 -54.07
C TYR A 526 32.10 7.87 -55.16
N ASP A 527 33.06 8.70 -55.58
CA ASP A 527 33.98 8.35 -56.68
C ASP A 527 35.12 7.42 -56.23
N THR A 528 35.44 7.36 -54.93
CA THR A 528 36.57 6.56 -54.43
C THR A 528 36.20 5.77 -53.17
N ASP A 529 36.85 4.62 -53.02
CA ASP A 529 36.69 3.70 -51.89
C ASP A 529 36.99 4.40 -50.57
N GLU A 530 38.08 5.19 -50.53
CA GLU A 530 38.49 5.89 -49.32
C GLU A 530 37.45 6.91 -48.88
N LYS A 531 36.80 7.62 -49.82
CA LYS A 531 35.72 8.56 -49.49
C LYS A 531 34.53 7.81 -48.91
N ALA A 532 34.10 6.71 -49.53
CA ALA A 532 33.00 5.90 -49.03
C ALA A 532 33.28 5.32 -47.64
N TYR A 533 34.48 4.78 -47.41
CA TYR A 533 34.90 4.29 -46.10
C TYR A 533 35.04 5.40 -45.06
N GLU A 534 35.49 6.58 -45.46
CA GLU A 534 35.60 7.73 -44.58
C GLU A 534 34.23 8.22 -44.09
N GLU A 535 33.16 8.08 -44.88
CA GLU A 535 31.80 8.38 -44.41
C GLU A 535 31.35 7.47 -43.28
N VAL A 536 31.70 6.18 -43.34
CA VAL A 536 31.42 5.22 -42.27
C VAL A 536 32.27 5.55 -41.04
N ARG A 537 33.57 5.84 -41.23
CA ARG A 537 34.47 6.27 -40.13
C ARG A 537 33.99 7.55 -39.44
N ARG A 538 33.40 8.48 -40.19
CA ARG A 538 32.82 9.73 -39.66
C ARG A 538 31.42 9.56 -39.09
N GLY A 539 30.83 8.36 -39.14
CA GLY A 539 29.46 8.10 -38.67
C GLY A 539 28.37 8.75 -39.52
N ARG A 540 28.65 9.08 -40.78
CA ARG A 540 27.69 9.67 -41.74
C ARG A 540 26.94 8.61 -42.55
N ALA A 541 27.47 7.39 -42.63
CA ALA A 541 26.86 6.21 -43.22
C ALA A 541 27.05 4.98 -42.31
N TRP A 542 26.12 4.03 -42.35
CA TRP A 542 26.17 2.79 -41.56
C TRP A 542 26.96 1.67 -42.26
N ALA A 543 27.05 1.72 -43.58
CA ALA A 543 27.86 0.81 -44.37
C ALA A 543 28.41 1.51 -45.62
N ALA A 544 29.52 0.99 -46.12
CA ALA A 544 30.11 1.31 -47.40
C ALA A 544 30.12 0.04 -48.27
N LEU A 545 29.54 0.12 -49.47
CA LEU A 545 29.62 -0.90 -50.50
C LEU A 545 30.58 -0.42 -51.60
N VAL A 546 31.52 -1.27 -52.01
CA VAL A 546 32.41 -1.00 -53.13
C VAL A 546 32.22 -2.08 -54.19
N PHE A 547 32.00 -1.66 -55.44
CA PHE A 547 31.89 -2.52 -56.61
C PHE A 547 33.10 -2.31 -57.52
N ALA A 548 33.72 -3.40 -57.99
CA ALA A 548 34.81 -3.34 -58.95
C ALA A 548 34.35 -2.84 -60.32
N SER A 549 35.29 -2.39 -61.17
CA SER A 549 34.97 -1.82 -62.48
C SER A 549 34.38 -2.81 -63.48
N ASN A 550 34.69 -4.10 -63.33
CA ASN A 550 34.20 -5.20 -64.15
C ASN A 550 33.27 -6.14 -63.34
N TYR A 551 32.50 -5.58 -62.39
CA TYR A 551 31.68 -6.36 -61.46
C TYR A 551 30.65 -7.25 -62.15
N SER A 552 29.81 -6.72 -63.06
CA SER A 552 28.76 -7.51 -63.72
C SER A 552 29.34 -8.59 -64.63
N ASP A 553 30.33 -8.22 -65.44
CA ASP A 553 31.01 -9.18 -66.34
C ASP A 553 31.67 -10.30 -65.54
N SER A 554 32.35 -9.97 -64.44
CA SER A 554 32.99 -10.96 -63.56
C SER A 554 31.97 -11.80 -62.80
N LEU A 555 30.82 -11.25 -62.44
CA LEU A 555 29.74 -12.00 -61.77
C LEU A 555 29.08 -13.01 -62.72
N VAL A 556 28.88 -12.63 -63.99
CA VAL A 556 28.41 -13.54 -65.04
C VAL A 556 29.46 -14.61 -65.31
N GLN A 557 30.72 -14.21 -65.54
CA GLN A 557 31.83 -15.11 -65.79
C GLN A 557 32.02 -16.11 -64.64
N ARG A 558 31.94 -15.65 -63.37
CA ARG A 558 31.96 -16.52 -62.19
C ARG A 558 30.85 -17.56 -62.20
N THR A 559 29.68 -17.21 -62.74
CA THR A 559 28.54 -18.12 -62.85
C THR A 559 28.73 -19.14 -63.99
N GLU A 560 29.31 -18.72 -65.11
CA GLU A 560 29.58 -19.56 -66.29
C GLU A 560 30.74 -20.54 -66.03
N ASP A 561 31.86 -20.04 -65.51
CA ASP A 561 33.08 -20.82 -65.25
C ASP A 561 32.92 -21.73 -64.03
N GLY A 562 32.07 -21.36 -63.07
CA GLY A 562 31.76 -22.17 -61.89
C GLY A 562 33.01 -22.59 -61.11
N GLN A 563 33.43 -23.85 -61.25
CA GLN A 563 34.61 -24.40 -60.56
C GLN A 563 35.95 -23.97 -61.19
N SER A 564 35.95 -23.52 -62.45
CA SER A 564 37.16 -23.08 -63.16
C SER A 564 37.38 -21.57 -63.14
N ALA A 565 36.60 -20.81 -62.37
CA ALA A 565 36.74 -19.36 -62.27
C ALA A 565 38.11 -18.96 -61.68
N GLU A 566 38.78 -18.00 -62.32
CA GLU A 566 40.08 -17.48 -61.87
C GLU A 566 39.91 -16.59 -60.61
N GLU A 567 40.95 -16.52 -59.77
CA GLU A 567 40.89 -15.79 -58.48
C GLU A 567 40.52 -14.30 -58.66
N TRP A 568 41.04 -13.64 -59.70
CA TRP A 568 40.68 -12.25 -59.99
C TRP A 568 39.21 -12.08 -60.40
N THR A 569 38.61 -13.07 -61.07
CA THR A 569 37.18 -13.07 -61.42
C THR A 569 36.32 -13.19 -60.16
N ILE A 570 36.76 -14.01 -59.20
CA ILE A 570 36.11 -14.15 -57.89
C ILE A 570 36.18 -12.82 -57.14
N GLU A 571 37.36 -12.23 -56.99
CA GLU A 571 37.55 -10.95 -56.28
C GLU A 571 36.79 -9.79 -56.94
N ALA A 572 36.81 -9.69 -58.27
CA ALA A 572 36.11 -8.62 -59.00
C ALA A 572 34.57 -8.76 -58.94
N SER A 573 34.07 -9.98 -58.76
CA SER A 573 32.63 -10.25 -58.58
C SER A 573 32.12 -10.09 -57.15
N ASP A 574 33.01 -9.92 -56.17
CA ASP A 574 32.64 -9.73 -54.77
C ASP A 574 32.29 -8.25 -54.49
N VAL A 575 31.21 -8.02 -53.74
CA VAL A 575 30.88 -6.69 -53.23
C VAL A 575 31.62 -6.47 -51.91
N ALA A 576 32.59 -5.57 -51.88
CA ALA A 576 33.31 -5.26 -50.64
C ALA A 576 32.44 -4.41 -49.72
N VAL A 577 32.04 -4.98 -48.57
CA VAL A 577 31.17 -4.32 -47.58
C VAL A 577 31.96 -3.98 -46.32
N ARG A 578 31.94 -2.72 -45.90
CA ARG A 578 32.41 -2.28 -44.58
C ARG A 578 31.29 -1.64 -43.79
N MET A 579 30.96 -2.19 -42.63
CA MET A 579 29.85 -1.72 -41.79
C MET A 579 30.34 -1.12 -40.47
N ASP A 580 29.56 -0.19 -39.94
CA ASP A 580 29.66 0.24 -38.55
C ASP A 580 28.88 -0.73 -37.65
N MET A 581 29.61 -1.45 -36.80
CA MET A 581 29.06 -2.39 -35.83
C MET A 581 28.97 -1.83 -34.40
N SER A 582 29.21 -0.52 -34.21
CA SER A 582 29.10 0.15 -32.91
C SER A 582 27.70 0.06 -32.31
N ASN A 583 26.67 0.03 -33.16
CA ASN A 583 25.31 -0.31 -32.78
C ASN A 583 24.98 -1.72 -33.27
N GLN A 584 24.99 -2.70 -32.36
CA GLN A 584 24.76 -4.11 -32.68
C GLN A 584 23.40 -4.34 -33.37
N GLN A 585 22.34 -3.63 -32.96
CA GLN A 585 20.99 -3.83 -33.51
C GLN A 585 20.93 -3.36 -34.97
N ILE A 586 21.41 -2.15 -35.24
CA ILE A 586 21.44 -1.61 -36.60
C ILE A 586 22.39 -2.44 -37.48
N GLY A 587 23.59 -2.76 -37.00
CA GLY A 587 24.57 -3.54 -37.75
C GLY A 587 24.06 -4.94 -38.12
N THR A 588 23.42 -5.64 -37.19
CA THR A 588 22.91 -7.00 -37.44
C THR A 588 21.70 -7.00 -38.40
N LEU A 589 20.78 -6.05 -38.25
CA LEU A 589 19.62 -5.92 -39.15
C LEU A 589 20.06 -5.46 -40.55
N LEU A 590 20.99 -4.52 -40.64
CA LEU A 590 21.56 -4.08 -41.91
C LEU A 590 22.30 -5.23 -42.62
N TRP A 591 23.10 -6.02 -41.90
CA TRP A 591 23.76 -7.20 -42.45
C TRP A 591 22.76 -8.21 -43.04
N ARG A 592 21.69 -8.53 -42.28
CA ARG A 592 20.58 -9.38 -42.74
C ARG A 592 19.96 -8.82 -44.01
N ASP A 593 19.65 -7.53 -44.02
CA ASP A 593 18.96 -6.88 -45.14
C ASP A 593 19.81 -6.77 -46.40
N LEU A 594 21.13 -6.52 -46.28
CA LEU A 594 22.07 -6.57 -47.40
C LEU A 594 22.08 -7.96 -48.06
N GLN A 595 22.18 -9.02 -47.25
CA GLN A 595 22.17 -10.39 -47.76
C GLN A 595 20.83 -10.77 -48.40
N TYR A 596 19.71 -10.44 -47.75
CA TYR A 596 18.37 -10.77 -48.27
C TYR A 596 18.05 -9.99 -49.54
N ALA A 597 18.47 -8.72 -49.64
CA ALA A 597 18.35 -7.95 -50.87
C ALA A 597 19.16 -8.57 -52.01
N PHE A 598 20.40 -9.02 -51.72
CA PHE A 598 21.24 -9.67 -52.72
C PHE A 598 20.63 -11.00 -53.22
N PHE A 599 20.12 -11.84 -52.31
CA PHE A 599 19.44 -13.08 -52.71
C PHE A 599 18.16 -12.84 -53.51
N SER A 600 17.41 -11.79 -53.20
CA SER A 600 16.21 -11.43 -53.95
C SER A 600 16.57 -10.93 -55.35
N PHE A 601 17.61 -10.09 -55.45
CA PHE A 601 18.18 -9.62 -56.71
C PHE A 601 18.59 -10.79 -57.62
N ILE A 602 19.36 -11.76 -57.11
CA ILE A 602 19.81 -12.92 -57.91
C ILE A 602 18.63 -13.79 -58.35
N GLN A 603 17.65 -14.05 -57.48
CA GLN A 603 16.49 -14.86 -57.83
C GLN A 603 15.65 -14.22 -58.94
N ASP A 604 15.43 -12.91 -58.85
CA ASP A 604 14.67 -12.18 -59.86
C ASP A 604 15.45 -12.08 -61.18
N LEU A 605 16.78 -11.90 -61.13
CA LEU A 605 17.63 -11.94 -62.33
C LEU A 605 17.56 -13.30 -63.04
N LEU A 606 17.66 -14.40 -62.29
CA LEU A 606 17.55 -15.76 -62.86
C LEU A 606 16.16 -16.00 -63.45
N THR A 607 15.11 -15.52 -62.77
CA THR A 607 13.72 -15.62 -63.26
C THR A 607 13.54 -14.87 -64.58
N ASP A 608 14.08 -13.65 -64.67
CA ASP A 608 14.05 -12.84 -65.90
C ASP A 608 14.85 -13.49 -67.06
N CYS A 609 15.85 -14.30 -66.73
CA CYS A 609 16.66 -15.07 -67.67
C CYS A 609 16.07 -16.45 -68.02
N GLU A 610 14.86 -16.77 -67.58
CA GLU A 610 14.23 -18.09 -67.75
C GLU A 610 15.06 -19.24 -67.14
N ILE A 611 15.96 -18.92 -66.22
CA ILE A 611 16.73 -19.89 -65.44
C ILE A 611 15.96 -20.17 -64.15
N ASN A 612 15.95 -21.43 -63.71
CA ASN A 612 15.26 -21.78 -62.49
C ASN A 612 15.84 -21.00 -61.28
N PRO A 613 15.05 -20.14 -60.60
CA PRO A 613 15.55 -19.30 -59.51
C PRO A 613 16.06 -20.11 -58.30
N THR A 614 15.76 -21.41 -58.21
CA THR A 614 16.32 -22.26 -57.16
C THR A 614 17.84 -22.45 -57.29
N VAL A 615 18.42 -22.24 -58.47
CA VAL A 615 19.87 -22.36 -58.70
C VAL A 615 20.65 -21.30 -57.93
N GLY A 616 20.14 -20.07 -57.86
CA GLY A 616 20.78 -18.96 -57.14
C GLY A 616 20.47 -18.91 -55.64
N ARG A 617 19.68 -19.86 -55.12
CA ARG A 617 19.42 -19.97 -53.68
C ARG A 617 20.53 -20.77 -53.01
N VAL A 618 20.95 -20.33 -51.83
CA VAL A 618 21.72 -21.19 -50.91
C VAL A 618 20.94 -22.50 -50.73
N PRO A 619 21.57 -23.69 -50.77
CA PRO A 619 20.89 -25.01 -50.75
C PRO A 619 20.28 -25.35 -49.37
N LEU A 620 19.62 -24.39 -48.75
CA LEU A 620 18.84 -24.46 -47.53
C LEU A 620 17.37 -24.23 -47.90
N ARG A 621 16.55 -25.27 -47.80
CA ARG A 621 15.09 -25.15 -47.97
C ARG A 621 14.46 -24.74 -46.66
N TRP A 622 14.16 -23.45 -46.54
CA TRP A 622 13.38 -22.91 -45.43
C TRP A 622 11.91 -23.28 -45.58
N ASN A 623 11.48 -24.32 -44.87
CA ASN A 623 10.08 -24.70 -44.78
C ASN A 623 9.30 -23.72 -43.88
N GLN A 624 7.97 -23.81 -43.88
CA GLN A 624 7.16 -23.02 -42.94
C GLN A 624 7.59 -23.32 -41.49
N PRO A 625 7.78 -22.29 -40.65
CA PRO A 625 8.15 -22.49 -39.26
C PRO A 625 7.07 -23.27 -38.52
N VAL A 626 7.47 -24.11 -37.56
CA VAL A 626 6.54 -24.88 -36.73
C VAL A 626 5.76 -23.95 -35.79
N TYR A 627 6.40 -22.88 -35.31
CA TYR A 627 5.80 -21.87 -34.43
C TYR A 627 6.30 -20.46 -34.82
N GLY A 628 5.42 -19.47 -34.67
CA GLY A 628 5.70 -18.07 -34.98
C GLY A 628 5.73 -17.74 -36.47
N ASP A 629 5.85 -16.45 -36.77
CA ASP A 629 5.90 -15.95 -38.14
C ASP A 629 7.27 -16.13 -38.79
N ARG A 630 7.30 -16.11 -40.13
CA ARG A 630 8.56 -16.22 -40.91
C ARG A 630 9.50 -15.04 -40.68
N GLU A 631 8.94 -13.86 -40.43
CA GLU A 631 9.67 -12.64 -40.10
C GLU A 631 9.18 -12.16 -38.73
N PRO A 632 9.76 -12.69 -37.63
CA PRO A 632 9.25 -12.40 -36.29
C PRO A 632 9.51 -10.95 -35.90
N ASN A 633 8.50 -10.30 -35.32
CA ASN A 633 8.64 -8.98 -34.73
C ASN A 633 9.17 -9.09 -33.28
N PHE A 634 10.10 -8.21 -32.90
CA PHE A 634 10.60 -8.14 -31.54
C PHE A 634 9.51 -7.75 -30.53
N THR A 635 8.47 -7.01 -30.96
CA THR A 635 7.30 -6.71 -30.10
C THR A 635 6.63 -7.99 -29.61
N ASP A 636 6.39 -8.97 -30.48
CA ASP A 636 5.72 -10.23 -30.12
C ASP A 636 6.54 -11.05 -29.12
N PHE A 637 7.87 -10.91 -29.13
CA PHE A 637 8.75 -11.56 -28.18
C PHE A 637 8.75 -10.90 -26.79
N ALA A 638 8.79 -9.56 -26.76
CA ALA A 638 8.98 -8.78 -25.53
C ALA A 638 7.66 -8.38 -24.85
N ALA A 639 6.56 -8.20 -25.60
CA ALA A 639 5.26 -7.77 -25.09
C ALA A 639 4.72 -8.60 -23.92
N PRO A 640 4.79 -9.95 -23.91
CA PRO A 640 4.27 -10.75 -22.80
C PRO A 640 4.88 -10.37 -21.45
N GLY A 641 6.21 -10.20 -21.39
CA GLY A 641 6.87 -9.81 -20.16
C GLY A 641 6.64 -8.34 -19.79
N VAL A 642 6.49 -7.45 -20.78
CA VAL A 642 6.13 -6.05 -20.52
C VAL A 642 4.73 -5.92 -19.92
N ILE A 643 3.74 -6.67 -20.43
CA ILE A 643 2.39 -6.72 -19.88
C ILE A 643 2.43 -7.18 -18.41
N LEU A 644 3.13 -8.28 -18.12
CA LEU A 644 3.22 -8.81 -16.76
C LEU A 644 3.98 -7.88 -15.80
N THR A 645 5.05 -7.24 -16.24
CA THR A 645 5.82 -6.30 -15.40
C THR A 645 5.03 -5.04 -15.08
N ILE A 646 4.30 -4.47 -16.05
CA ILE A 646 3.42 -3.32 -15.83
C ILE A 646 2.37 -3.65 -14.76
N ILE A 647 1.65 -4.76 -14.93
CA ILE A 647 0.58 -5.15 -14.00
C ILE A 647 1.14 -5.49 -12.61
N PHE A 648 2.26 -6.21 -12.53
CA PHE A 648 2.90 -6.57 -11.27
C PHE A 648 3.31 -5.31 -10.47
N PHE A 649 4.10 -4.41 -11.06
CA PHE A 649 4.66 -3.27 -10.32
C PHE A 649 3.64 -2.18 -10.03
N LEU A 650 2.63 -2.01 -10.90
CA LEU A 650 1.55 -1.10 -10.58
C LEU A 650 0.75 -1.60 -9.38
N SER A 651 0.48 -2.90 -9.31
CA SER A 651 -0.17 -3.52 -8.15
C SER A 651 0.65 -3.31 -6.87
N VAL A 652 1.97 -3.47 -6.93
CA VAL A 652 2.88 -3.22 -5.79
C VAL A 652 2.79 -1.78 -5.30
N ALA A 653 2.84 -0.80 -6.20
CA ALA A 653 2.80 0.61 -5.85
C ALA A 653 1.48 1.01 -5.17
N LEU A 654 0.35 0.53 -5.71
CA LEU A 654 -0.98 0.82 -5.16
C LEU A 654 -1.18 0.19 -3.78
N THR A 655 -0.83 -1.09 -3.63
CA THR A 655 -1.01 -1.80 -2.37
C THR A 655 -0.13 -1.26 -1.26
N SER A 656 1.15 -1.00 -1.56
CA SER A 656 2.10 -0.49 -0.57
C SER A 656 1.74 0.94 -0.11
N GLY A 657 1.39 1.83 -1.03
CA GLY A 657 0.97 3.20 -0.71
C GLY A 657 -0.30 3.25 0.15
N ALA A 658 -1.38 2.57 -0.26
CA ALA A 658 -2.64 2.58 0.46
C ALA A 658 -2.52 2.07 1.91
N MET A 659 -1.75 0.98 2.11
CA MET A 659 -1.56 0.39 3.45
C MET A 659 -0.70 1.27 4.37
N ILE A 660 0.28 2.00 3.83
CA ILE A 660 1.13 2.90 4.61
C ILE A 660 0.35 4.14 5.05
N ILE A 661 -0.51 4.69 4.18
CA ILE A 661 -1.37 5.83 4.51
C ILE A 661 -2.30 5.46 5.68
N GLU A 662 -2.97 4.31 5.62
CA GLU A 662 -3.88 3.86 6.68
C GLU A 662 -3.16 3.72 8.05
N LYS A 663 -1.86 3.38 8.02
CA LYS A 663 -1.03 3.21 9.21
C LYS A 663 -0.57 4.53 9.83
N ASN A 664 -0.25 5.53 9.00
CA ASN A 664 0.46 6.73 9.43
C ASN A 664 -0.45 7.86 9.95
N GLU A 665 -1.78 7.77 9.78
CA GLU A 665 -2.72 8.84 10.17
C GLU A 665 -3.49 8.56 11.48
N GLY A 666 -3.09 7.56 12.28
CA GLY A 666 -3.79 7.16 13.51
C GLY A 666 -5.17 6.52 13.29
N ILE A 667 -5.65 6.55 12.05
CA ILE A 667 -6.92 5.99 11.56
C ILE A 667 -7.02 4.49 11.86
N MET A 668 -5.94 3.74 11.57
CA MET A 668 -5.90 2.32 11.87
C MET A 668 -6.08 2.05 13.37
N GLU A 669 -5.48 2.86 14.26
CA GLU A 669 -5.66 2.67 15.70
C GLU A 669 -7.12 2.89 16.11
N ARG A 670 -7.75 3.97 15.61
CA ARG A 670 -9.16 4.28 15.88
C ARG A 670 -10.09 3.15 15.44
N CYS A 671 -9.96 2.65 14.22
CA CYS A 671 -10.79 1.55 13.71
C CYS A 671 -10.61 0.28 14.56
N LEU A 672 -9.37 -0.01 14.96
CA LEU A 672 -9.05 -1.18 15.78
C LEU A 672 -9.58 -1.06 17.22
N VAL A 673 -9.83 0.14 17.75
CA VAL A 673 -10.46 0.35 19.07
C VAL A 673 -11.98 0.16 19.00
N SER A 674 -12.62 0.53 17.89
CA SER A 674 -14.04 0.24 17.64
C SER A 674 -14.35 -1.25 17.43
N GLY A 675 -13.34 -2.11 17.36
CA GLY A 675 -13.50 -3.56 17.23
C GLY A 675 -13.30 -4.10 15.81
N VAL A 676 -12.93 -3.26 14.85
CA VAL A 676 -12.49 -3.72 13.53
C VAL A 676 -11.20 -4.51 13.69
N THR A 677 -11.06 -5.61 12.96
CA THR A 677 -9.83 -6.42 12.99
C THR A 677 -8.86 -5.98 11.90
N GLY A 678 -7.55 -6.15 12.14
CA GLY A 678 -6.54 -5.87 11.10
C GLY A 678 -6.70 -6.73 9.85
N ILE A 679 -7.34 -7.90 9.97
CA ILE A 679 -7.65 -8.79 8.85
C ILE A 679 -8.78 -8.21 7.98
N GLU A 680 -9.82 -7.63 8.60
CA GLU A 680 -10.90 -6.94 7.88
C GLU A 680 -10.37 -5.75 7.07
N ILE A 681 -9.49 -4.93 7.67
CA ILE A 681 -8.85 -3.80 6.97
C ILE A 681 -8.05 -4.32 5.77
N LEU A 682 -7.21 -5.34 5.95
CA LEU A 682 -6.43 -5.94 4.88
C LEU A 682 -7.31 -6.47 3.75
N LEU A 683 -8.34 -7.26 4.08
CA LEU A 683 -9.28 -7.82 3.10
C LEU A 683 -10.01 -6.73 2.32
N SER A 684 -10.42 -5.64 2.97
CA SER A 684 -11.10 -4.53 2.30
C SER A 684 -10.21 -3.86 1.24
N HIS A 685 -8.90 -3.76 1.50
CA HIS A 685 -7.94 -3.25 0.52
C HIS A 685 -7.67 -4.27 -0.59
N VAL A 686 -7.54 -5.56 -0.27
CA VAL A 686 -7.38 -6.62 -1.27
C VAL A 686 -8.53 -6.61 -2.27
N VAL A 687 -9.77 -6.55 -1.78
CA VAL A 687 -10.97 -6.56 -2.64
C VAL A 687 -11.00 -5.33 -3.56
N THR A 688 -10.84 -4.13 -3.00
CA THR A 688 -10.91 -2.89 -3.80
C THR A 688 -9.76 -2.76 -4.80
N GLN A 689 -8.54 -3.14 -4.42
CA GLN A 689 -7.39 -3.13 -5.32
C GLN A 689 -7.46 -4.21 -6.39
N TYR A 690 -8.01 -5.39 -6.07
CA TYR A 690 -8.26 -6.44 -7.07
C TYR A 690 -9.22 -5.96 -8.16
N MET A 691 -10.28 -5.23 -7.81
CA MET A 691 -11.20 -4.65 -8.81
C MET A 691 -10.47 -3.67 -9.75
N VAL A 692 -9.61 -2.79 -9.20
CA VAL A 692 -8.79 -1.87 -10.00
C VAL A 692 -7.84 -2.65 -10.92
N MET A 693 -7.18 -3.68 -10.41
CA MET A 693 -6.26 -4.54 -11.16
C MET A 693 -6.95 -5.28 -12.31
N VAL A 694 -8.16 -5.82 -12.08
CA VAL A 694 -8.96 -6.47 -13.14
C VAL A 694 -9.25 -5.48 -14.27
N PHE A 695 -9.67 -4.26 -13.94
CA PHE A 695 -9.94 -3.24 -14.95
C PHE A 695 -8.68 -2.84 -15.73
N GLN A 696 -7.55 -2.64 -15.04
CA GLN A 696 -6.25 -2.37 -15.68
C GLN A 696 -5.83 -3.50 -16.62
N THR A 697 -5.99 -4.75 -16.19
CA THR A 697 -5.64 -5.93 -16.98
C THR A 697 -6.46 -5.97 -18.27
N VAL A 698 -7.77 -5.73 -18.18
CA VAL A 698 -8.65 -5.66 -19.36
C VAL A 698 -8.21 -4.55 -20.31
N LEU A 699 -7.89 -3.36 -19.81
CA LEU A 699 -7.44 -2.25 -20.64
C LEU A 699 -6.10 -2.53 -21.34
N VAL A 700 -5.11 -3.08 -20.63
CA VAL A 700 -3.81 -3.40 -21.22
C VAL A 700 -3.97 -4.45 -22.32
N LEU A 701 -4.70 -5.54 -22.06
CA LEU A 701 -4.91 -6.60 -23.05
C LEU A 701 -5.72 -6.09 -24.25
N LEU A 702 -6.73 -5.24 -24.04
CA LEU A 702 -7.50 -4.63 -25.12
C LEU A 702 -6.61 -3.79 -26.04
N PHE A 703 -5.75 -2.92 -25.49
CA PHE A 703 -4.85 -2.11 -26.31
C PHE A 703 -3.79 -2.96 -27.02
N SER A 704 -3.20 -3.93 -26.32
CA SER A 704 -2.22 -4.86 -26.88
C SER A 704 -2.74 -5.63 -28.09
N PHE A 705 -3.89 -6.29 -27.96
CA PHE A 705 -4.40 -7.19 -29.00
C PHE A 705 -5.32 -6.51 -30.01
N ALA A 706 -6.23 -5.63 -29.58
CA ALA A 706 -7.22 -5.04 -30.49
C ALA A 706 -6.70 -3.81 -31.25
N ILE A 707 -5.74 -3.06 -30.70
CA ILE A 707 -5.25 -1.82 -31.30
C ILE A 707 -3.91 -2.04 -31.99
N PHE A 708 -2.95 -2.69 -31.32
CA PHE A 708 -1.62 -2.96 -31.90
C PHE A 708 -1.51 -4.31 -32.62
N GLY A 709 -2.53 -5.18 -32.51
CA GLY A 709 -2.59 -6.42 -33.27
C GLY A 709 -1.50 -7.42 -32.89
N LEU A 710 -1.11 -7.51 -31.61
CA LEU A 710 -0.17 -8.54 -31.16
C LEU A 710 -0.65 -9.95 -31.55
N THR A 711 0.29 -10.79 -31.96
CA THR A 711 -0.02 -12.16 -32.37
C THR A 711 -0.50 -12.99 -31.17
N ASN A 712 -1.61 -13.70 -31.36
CA ASN A 712 -2.10 -14.67 -30.38
C ASN A 712 -2.56 -15.96 -31.07
N HIS A 713 -1.81 -17.04 -30.84
CA HIS A 713 -2.14 -18.39 -31.29
C HIS A 713 -2.82 -19.24 -30.21
N GLY A 714 -2.88 -18.75 -28.96
CA GLY A 714 -3.40 -19.48 -27.81
C GLY A 714 -4.78 -19.04 -27.34
N ASP A 715 -5.30 -19.73 -26.32
CA ASP A 715 -6.54 -19.36 -25.65
C ASP A 715 -6.31 -18.15 -24.73
N MET A 716 -7.09 -17.08 -24.97
CA MET A 716 -7.06 -15.85 -24.20
C MET A 716 -7.38 -16.05 -22.71
N THR A 717 -8.08 -17.13 -22.35
CA THR A 717 -8.41 -17.44 -20.96
C THR A 717 -7.16 -17.61 -20.10
N TYR A 718 -6.14 -18.32 -20.60
CA TYR A 718 -4.88 -18.50 -19.88
C TYR A 718 -4.06 -17.21 -19.82
N VAL A 719 -4.10 -16.38 -20.87
CA VAL A 719 -3.46 -15.06 -20.91
C VAL A 719 -4.03 -14.16 -19.81
N VAL A 720 -5.36 -14.07 -19.73
CA VAL A 720 -6.05 -13.27 -18.72
C VAL A 720 -5.79 -13.81 -17.31
N LEU A 721 -5.93 -15.12 -17.11
CA LEU A 721 -5.75 -15.75 -15.79
C LEU A 721 -4.32 -15.58 -15.26
N LEU A 722 -3.30 -15.81 -16.10
CA LEU A 722 -1.90 -15.66 -15.69
C LEU A 722 -1.56 -14.20 -15.40
N THR A 723 -2.12 -13.26 -16.17
CA THR A 723 -1.91 -11.82 -15.94
C THR A 723 -2.56 -11.37 -14.63
N MET A 724 -3.79 -11.80 -14.35
CA MET A 724 -4.47 -11.53 -13.08
C MET A 724 -3.73 -12.14 -11.88
N LEU A 725 -3.27 -13.39 -12.01
CA LEU A 725 -2.50 -14.08 -10.97
C LEU A 725 -1.18 -13.35 -10.69
N THR A 726 -0.52 -12.85 -11.73
CA THR A 726 0.71 -12.06 -11.60
C THR A 726 0.45 -10.71 -10.93
N GLY A 727 -0.65 -10.03 -11.25
CA GLY A 727 -1.07 -8.81 -10.54
C GLY A 727 -1.35 -9.07 -9.06
N PHE A 728 -2.03 -10.18 -8.74
CA PHE A 728 -2.25 -10.60 -7.35
C PHE A 728 -0.92 -10.89 -6.63
N CYS A 729 0.03 -11.53 -7.29
CA CYS A 729 1.39 -11.70 -6.77
C CYS A 729 2.08 -10.35 -6.49
N GLY A 730 1.88 -9.35 -7.35
CA GLY A 730 2.35 -7.98 -7.13
C GLY A 730 1.72 -7.32 -5.90
N MET A 731 0.41 -7.48 -5.69
CA MET A 731 -0.26 -6.99 -4.47
C MET A 731 0.32 -7.66 -3.21
N CYS A 732 0.52 -8.98 -3.23
CA CYS A 732 1.16 -9.68 -2.11
C CYS A 732 2.57 -9.17 -1.82
N PHE A 733 3.37 -8.90 -2.85
CA PHE A 733 4.67 -8.27 -2.67
C PHE A 733 4.54 -6.85 -2.08
N GLY A 734 3.57 -6.04 -2.52
CA GLY A 734 3.25 -4.74 -1.94
C GLY A 734 2.93 -4.78 -0.44
N PHE A 735 2.23 -5.82 0.03
CA PHE A 735 2.00 -6.02 1.47
C PHE A 735 3.29 -6.35 2.24
N VAL A 736 4.23 -7.07 1.64
CA VAL A 736 5.54 -7.30 2.26
C VAL A 736 6.28 -5.96 2.43
N ILE A 737 6.28 -5.12 1.40
CA ILE A 737 6.90 -3.78 1.46
C ILE A 737 6.29 -2.93 2.58
N SER A 738 4.96 -2.88 2.69
CA SER A 738 4.28 -2.07 3.72
C SER A 738 4.48 -2.60 5.16
N CYS A 739 4.83 -3.88 5.32
CA CYS A 739 5.16 -4.44 6.63
C CYS A 739 6.59 -4.08 7.06
N VAL A 740 7.54 -4.14 6.12
CA VAL A 740 8.96 -3.85 6.35
C VAL A 740 9.19 -2.36 6.59
N VAL A 741 8.49 -1.50 5.84
CA VAL A 741 8.74 -0.07 5.78
C VAL A 741 7.61 0.74 6.43
N ASP A 742 7.97 1.76 7.20
CA ASP A 742 7.00 2.67 7.85
C ASP A 742 6.75 3.96 7.06
N ASN A 743 7.73 4.39 6.25
CA ASN A 743 7.67 5.64 5.50
C ASN A 743 7.33 5.38 4.02
N GLU A 744 6.40 6.17 3.46
CA GLU A 744 6.01 6.08 2.05
C GLU A 744 7.22 6.22 1.09
N ARG A 745 8.11 7.19 1.35
CA ARG A 745 9.33 7.41 0.55
C ARG A 745 10.26 6.20 0.50
N ASN A 746 10.38 5.49 1.62
CA ASN A 746 11.24 4.32 1.68
C ASN A 746 10.60 3.13 0.95
N ALA A 747 9.26 3.05 0.93
CA ALA A 747 8.54 2.02 0.21
C ALA A 747 8.65 2.21 -1.30
N THR A 748 8.57 3.46 -1.79
CA THR A 748 8.79 3.76 -3.21
C THR A 748 10.22 3.44 -3.65
N TYR A 749 11.23 3.74 -2.83
CA TYR A 749 12.62 3.34 -3.14
C TYR A 749 12.80 1.83 -3.21
N LEU A 750 12.17 1.06 -2.32
CA LEU A 750 12.27 -0.40 -2.35
C LEU A 750 11.54 -0.99 -3.56
N ALA A 751 10.37 -0.45 -3.92
CA ALA A 751 9.66 -0.83 -5.14
C ALA A 751 10.49 -0.52 -6.40
N MET A 752 11.01 0.70 -6.54
CA MET A 752 11.87 1.10 -7.66
C MET A 752 13.19 0.29 -7.71
N GLY A 753 13.78 0.01 -6.55
CA GLY A 753 15.00 -0.80 -6.45
C GLY A 753 14.79 -2.25 -6.88
N SER A 754 13.59 -2.79 -6.67
CA SER A 754 13.21 -4.12 -7.17
C SER A 754 12.83 -4.15 -8.67
N PHE A 755 12.38 -3.01 -9.23
CA PHE A 755 11.90 -2.91 -10.61
C PHE A 755 12.96 -3.25 -11.66
N LEU A 756 14.08 -2.53 -11.68
CA LEU A 756 15.10 -2.67 -12.74
C LEU A 756 15.75 -4.08 -12.76
N PRO A 757 16.18 -4.66 -11.62
CA PRO A 757 16.75 -6.01 -11.63
C PRO A 757 15.77 -7.06 -12.15
N ILE A 758 14.49 -6.96 -11.80
CA ILE A 758 13.48 -7.92 -12.25
C ILE A 758 13.25 -7.79 -13.75
N VAL A 759 13.13 -6.57 -14.30
CA VAL A 759 12.95 -6.35 -15.75
C VAL A 759 14.16 -6.89 -16.54
N MET A 760 15.39 -6.68 -16.05
CA MET A 760 16.59 -7.18 -16.72
C MET A 760 16.70 -8.71 -16.68
N LEU A 761 16.27 -9.35 -15.60
CA LEU A 761 16.47 -10.79 -15.37
C LEU A 761 15.29 -11.67 -15.82
N CYS A 762 14.08 -11.11 -15.98
CA CYS A 762 12.88 -11.89 -16.32
C CYS A 762 12.78 -12.33 -17.81
N GLY A 763 13.76 -11.98 -18.64
CA GLY A 763 13.84 -12.46 -20.02
C GLY A 763 13.11 -11.59 -21.05
N ILE A 764 12.85 -10.30 -20.75
CA ILE A 764 12.27 -9.33 -21.69
C ILE A 764 13.33 -8.79 -22.65
N ILE A 765 14.41 -8.26 -22.08
CA ILE A 765 15.49 -7.60 -22.83
C ILE A 765 16.42 -8.63 -23.48
N TRP A 766 16.75 -9.67 -22.71
CA TRP A 766 17.68 -10.71 -23.14
C TRP A 766 17.11 -12.09 -22.82
N PRO A 767 17.17 -13.06 -23.74
CA PRO A 767 16.69 -14.42 -23.48
C PRO A 767 17.45 -15.06 -22.31
N VAL A 768 16.75 -15.80 -21.46
CA VAL A 768 17.31 -16.41 -20.24
C VAL A 768 18.42 -17.42 -20.59
N GLU A 769 18.30 -18.06 -21.74
CA GLU A 769 19.29 -19.01 -22.28
C GLU A 769 20.64 -18.34 -22.58
N GLY A 770 20.62 -17.06 -22.96
CA GLY A 770 21.81 -16.29 -23.30
C GLY A 770 22.47 -15.62 -22.09
N MET A 771 21.93 -15.78 -20.88
CA MET A 771 22.50 -15.17 -19.67
C MET A 771 23.71 -15.97 -19.17
N HIS A 772 24.67 -15.26 -18.57
CA HIS A 772 25.75 -15.91 -17.81
C HIS A 772 25.16 -16.81 -16.71
N TRP A 773 25.86 -17.90 -16.36
CA TRP A 773 25.31 -18.95 -15.49
C TRP A 773 24.87 -18.41 -14.10
N LEU A 774 25.60 -17.44 -13.55
CA LEU A 774 25.31 -16.86 -12.24
C LEU A 774 23.96 -16.10 -12.20
N PRO A 775 23.71 -15.06 -13.02
CA PRO A 775 22.40 -14.40 -13.07
C PRO A 775 21.30 -15.30 -13.62
N ARG A 776 21.62 -16.27 -14.49
CA ARG A 776 20.65 -17.27 -14.98
C ARG A 776 20.08 -18.12 -13.86
N PHE A 777 20.91 -18.56 -12.91
CA PHE A 777 20.42 -19.28 -11.74
C PHE A 777 19.51 -18.39 -10.89
N GLY A 778 19.96 -17.17 -10.58
CA GLY A 778 19.16 -16.22 -9.79
C GLY A 778 17.83 -15.83 -10.45
N SER A 779 17.80 -15.66 -11.78
CA SER A 779 16.59 -15.25 -12.50
C SER A 779 15.48 -16.29 -12.45
N THR A 780 15.82 -17.59 -12.42
CA THR A 780 14.81 -18.66 -12.32
C THR A 780 13.99 -18.60 -11.03
N PHE A 781 14.53 -18.03 -9.96
CA PHE A 781 13.82 -17.85 -8.70
C PHE A 781 12.93 -16.60 -8.70
N LEU A 782 13.12 -15.63 -9.60
CA LEU A 782 12.31 -14.40 -9.59
C LEU A 782 10.84 -14.68 -9.94
N PRO A 783 9.88 -13.96 -9.34
CA PRO A 783 8.45 -14.21 -9.51
C PRO A 783 7.94 -14.01 -10.94
N LEU A 784 8.63 -13.20 -11.74
CA LEU A 784 8.21 -12.82 -13.10
C LEU A 784 8.85 -13.65 -14.23
N THR A 785 9.93 -14.39 -13.97
CA THR A 785 10.69 -15.07 -15.05
C THR A 785 9.91 -16.21 -15.69
N LEU A 786 9.42 -17.15 -14.86
CA LEU A 786 8.68 -18.32 -15.34
C LEU A 786 7.29 -17.96 -15.87
N SER A 787 6.63 -16.93 -15.32
CA SER A 787 5.35 -16.44 -15.83
C SER A 787 5.52 -15.74 -17.18
N THR A 788 6.61 -15.01 -17.39
CA THR A 788 6.94 -14.40 -18.69
C THR A 788 7.17 -15.47 -19.76
N GLU A 789 7.93 -16.53 -19.44
CA GLU A 789 8.15 -17.65 -20.36
C GLU A 789 6.84 -18.40 -20.69
N ALA A 790 6.00 -18.63 -19.68
CA ALA A 790 4.69 -19.26 -19.85
C ALA A 790 3.78 -18.42 -20.75
N LEU A 791 3.63 -17.11 -20.47
CA LEU A 791 2.77 -16.22 -21.27
C LEU A 791 3.25 -16.11 -22.71
N ARG A 792 4.57 -16.02 -22.93
CA ARG A 792 5.17 -16.04 -24.28
C ARG A 792 4.87 -17.36 -25.02
N SER A 793 4.95 -18.49 -24.32
CA SER A 793 4.66 -19.80 -24.89
C SER A 793 3.18 -19.96 -25.27
N VAL A 794 2.26 -19.41 -24.48
CA VAL A 794 0.83 -19.38 -24.81
C VAL A 794 0.58 -18.54 -26.06
N LEU A 795 1.12 -17.31 -26.12
CA LEU A 795 0.86 -16.37 -27.21
C LEU A 795 1.50 -16.81 -28.54
N GLN A 796 2.78 -17.20 -28.53
CA GLN A 796 3.52 -17.52 -29.76
C GLN A 796 3.36 -18.97 -30.23
N ARG A 797 3.20 -19.93 -29.29
CA ARG A 797 3.15 -21.37 -29.63
C ARG A 797 1.76 -21.98 -29.49
N GLY A 798 0.80 -21.26 -28.90
CA GLY A 798 -0.54 -21.77 -28.66
C GLY A 798 -0.59 -22.90 -27.62
N TRP A 799 0.39 -22.98 -26.71
CA TRP A 799 0.46 -24.07 -25.74
C TRP A 799 -0.56 -23.92 -24.61
N HIS A 800 -1.18 -25.03 -24.23
CA HIS A 800 -2.13 -25.11 -23.11
C HIS A 800 -1.43 -25.42 -21.78
N ILE A 801 -2.19 -25.38 -20.68
CA ILE A 801 -1.70 -25.67 -19.32
C ILE A 801 -1.11 -27.07 -19.13
N GLU A 802 -1.43 -28.02 -20.03
CA GLU A 802 -0.85 -29.36 -20.04
C GLU A 802 0.65 -29.35 -20.35
N ASN A 803 1.13 -28.33 -21.07
CA ASN A 803 2.54 -28.22 -21.36
C ASN A 803 3.31 -27.80 -20.10
N PRO A 804 4.39 -28.52 -19.74
CA PRO A 804 5.18 -28.21 -18.55
C PRO A 804 5.62 -26.75 -18.47
N LYS A 805 5.98 -26.13 -19.60
CA LYS A 805 6.45 -24.73 -19.63
C LYS A 805 5.36 -23.74 -19.21
N VAL A 806 4.11 -23.99 -19.56
CA VAL A 806 2.97 -23.15 -19.17
C VAL A 806 2.62 -23.43 -17.70
N TYR A 807 2.54 -24.71 -17.33
CA TYR A 807 2.25 -25.14 -15.95
C TYR A 807 3.22 -24.54 -14.92
N TRP A 808 4.53 -24.55 -15.19
CA TRP A 808 5.54 -23.98 -14.29
C TRP A 808 5.37 -22.49 -14.04
N GLY A 809 4.83 -21.72 -15.01
CA GLY A 809 4.53 -20.30 -14.82
C GLY A 809 3.40 -20.04 -13.81
N PHE A 810 2.31 -20.79 -13.92
CA PHE A 810 1.19 -20.73 -12.96
C PHE A 810 1.60 -21.21 -11.57
N LEU A 811 2.31 -22.34 -11.51
CA LEU A 811 2.75 -22.90 -10.24
C LEU A 811 3.74 -21.96 -9.52
N SER A 812 4.72 -21.42 -10.24
CA SER A 812 5.70 -20.47 -9.68
C SER A 812 5.02 -19.22 -9.10
N THR A 813 4.10 -18.62 -9.84
CA THR A 813 3.37 -17.42 -9.37
C THR A 813 2.51 -17.72 -8.15
N SER A 814 1.80 -18.87 -8.12
CA SER A 814 1.06 -19.31 -6.92
C SER A 814 1.96 -19.57 -5.71
N ILE A 815 3.14 -20.16 -5.91
CA ILE A 815 4.12 -20.37 -4.82
C ILE A 815 4.60 -19.03 -4.28
N TRP A 816 4.93 -18.06 -5.14
CA TRP A 816 5.37 -16.73 -4.72
C TRP A 816 4.28 -15.96 -3.98
N ILE A 817 3.03 -16.07 -4.39
CA ILE A 817 1.87 -15.54 -3.65
C ILE A 817 1.86 -16.10 -2.22
N ALA A 818 1.97 -17.42 -2.07
CA ALA A 818 2.00 -18.06 -0.76
C ALA A 818 3.20 -17.60 0.08
N ILE A 819 4.40 -17.51 -0.52
CA ILE A 819 5.61 -17.02 0.15
C ILE A 819 5.43 -15.59 0.65
N PHE A 820 4.95 -14.66 -0.20
CA PHE A 820 4.77 -13.27 0.18
C PHE A 820 3.70 -13.11 1.28
N LEU A 821 2.59 -13.86 1.20
CA LEU A 821 1.58 -13.86 2.26
C LEU A 821 2.13 -14.38 3.58
N VAL A 822 2.89 -15.49 3.57
CA VAL A 822 3.52 -16.05 4.78
C VAL A 822 4.51 -15.05 5.37
N ILE A 823 5.36 -14.43 4.55
CA ILE A 823 6.31 -13.40 5.00
C ILE A 823 5.57 -12.22 5.61
N SER A 824 4.51 -11.72 4.96
CA SER A 824 3.71 -10.61 5.47
C SER A 824 3.08 -10.95 6.83
N ILE A 825 2.49 -12.13 6.98
CA ILE A 825 1.91 -12.59 8.26
C ILE A 825 2.98 -12.73 9.35
N LEU A 826 4.16 -13.27 9.03
CA LEU A 826 5.27 -13.41 9.99
C LEU A 826 5.76 -12.03 10.43
N LEU A 827 5.99 -11.11 9.50
CA LEU A 827 6.43 -9.74 9.83
C LEU A 827 5.41 -8.99 10.68
N LEU A 828 4.12 -9.14 10.41
CA LEU A 828 3.05 -8.57 11.22
C LEU A 828 3.01 -9.13 12.65
N LYS A 829 3.38 -10.41 12.85
CA LYS A 829 3.51 -11.01 14.18
C LYS A 829 4.75 -10.51 14.92
N PHE A 830 5.91 -10.44 14.26
CA PHE A 830 7.16 -9.99 14.89
C PHE A 830 7.14 -8.51 15.28
N LYS A 831 6.47 -7.65 14.50
CA LYS A 831 6.40 -6.20 14.76
C LYS A 831 5.48 -5.82 15.93
N LYS A 832 4.65 -6.75 16.43
CA LYS A 832 3.78 -6.55 17.60
C LYS A 832 4.48 -6.72 18.97
N GLY A 833 5.80 -6.99 18.97
CA GLY A 833 6.62 -7.22 20.17
C GLY A 833 7.17 -5.96 20.81
#